data_AF-A0AAE8N353-F1
#
_entry.id   AF-A0AAE8N353-F1
#
_cell.length_a   1.000
_cell.length_b   1.000
_cell.length_c   1.000
_cell.angle_alpha   90.00
_cell.angle_beta   90.00
_cell.angle_gamma   90.00
#
_symmetry.space_group_name_H-M   'P 1'
#
loop_
_entity.id
_entity.type
_entity.pdbx_description
1 polymer ?
#
loop_
_entity_poly.entity_id
_entity_poly.type
_entity_poly.pdbx_seq_one_letter_code
_entity_poly.pdbx_strand_id
1 'polypeptide(L)'
;MLLLPFLPLLLPLASAAPNCPYHGPGYPIPTSLPTHPLVVAAAANLTDAFETLLANTTSLISTNNSFSLQAYSTHSDEPIWTLHHTALNLDAVNSTGTRKVDGDSLYRLGSVTKIFTVLTWLAEAGDELWFAPITRFVPELQGLGSQEQKDDPVRFVDWESITIGSLAGQMSGLPRDFGDNMVYVGFPPSADLPETPPCGLGPLCNRTEFFTGLADMMPSFAPEAAPAYSNVAYILLAYALEEITGKDWLTLLTENVVEPLGLTGTYYSTPNDTSKGVIPGNASTVGWYNRLGDEGPAGSMFSSLNDLTTLGKSILSSTLLPEAVTRRWLRPVTFTSDPAAALGAPWGVRRINMGGGPYHWTSAYQKAGTIALYSTLMILLPDYDVGFTLFNAGNMPVNMNFDFADAMGGLLLPAIHAAAREQAREAYVGTYRASGSLNSTVVISVDDEPGLKVERWISNGTDMAEVGARLYMSTTGPVVPRVRLFPTGLETKLEGGGRKVAFKATIEDESGTARPGRLFSTDCASWLTAASRGWAARSLDEFVFVLGEDGGAISVEPVALRAVLTKGAGGEVDGGDGESGEVVDPEPEPEEPEEPEEPEEPEPTAGGDEEGGVGGGDGESGEVADPEPAEPEPSAGGGVISARARARYQRWG
;
A
#
# COMPACT_ATOMS: atom_id res chain seq x y z
N MET A 1 -61.86 -16.28 -10.81
CA MET A 1 -60.58 -16.46 -11.53
C MET A 1 -59.57 -15.55 -10.86
N LEU A 2 -59.02 -16.01 -9.73
CA LEU A 2 -57.98 -15.32 -8.95
C LEU A 2 -56.65 -15.95 -9.36
N LEU A 3 -55.76 -15.15 -9.95
CA LEU A 3 -54.37 -15.54 -10.22
C LEU A 3 -53.52 -15.08 -9.04
N LEU A 4 -53.12 -16.03 -8.19
CA LEU A 4 -51.97 -15.88 -7.30
C LEU A 4 -50.69 -15.94 -8.15
N PRO A 5 -49.74 -15.00 -8.01
CA PRO A 5 -48.43 -15.19 -8.60
C PRO A 5 -47.65 -16.16 -7.72
N PHE A 6 -47.20 -17.26 -8.32
CA PHE A 6 -46.15 -18.12 -7.78
C PHE A 6 -44.91 -17.26 -7.51
N LEU A 7 -44.59 -17.06 -6.23
CA LEU A 7 -43.27 -16.59 -5.82
C LEU A 7 -42.37 -17.84 -5.88
N PRO A 8 -41.39 -17.95 -6.80
CA PRO A 8 -40.42 -19.02 -6.68
C PRO A 8 -39.65 -18.74 -5.39
N LEU A 9 -39.69 -19.70 -4.46
CA LEU A 9 -38.75 -19.78 -3.34
C LEU A 9 -37.34 -19.87 -3.96
N LEU A 10 -36.71 -18.72 -4.18
CA LEU A 10 -35.26 -18.66 -4.34
C LEU A 10 -34.69 -19.03 -2.97
N LEU A 11 -34.51 -20.33 -2.72
CA LEU A 11 -33.58 -20.79 -1.71
C LEU A 11 -32.23 -20.17 -2.09
N PRO A 12 -31.69 -19.21 -1.32
CA PRO A 12 -30.36 -18.72 -1.61
C PRO A 12 -29.44 -19.93 -1.45
N LEU A 13 -28.75 -20.29 -2.54
CA LEU A 13 -27.60 -21.19 -2.46
C LEU A 13 -26.64 -20.55 -1.46
N ALA A 14 -26.62 -21.08 -0.25
CA ALA A 14 -25.71 -20.63 0.80
C ALA A 14 -24.30 -21.03 0.37
N SER A 15 -23.51 -20.05 -0.08
CA SER A 15 -22.09 -20.30 -0.32
C SER A 15 -21.34 -20.36 1.00
N ALA A 16 -20.37 -21.27 1.09
CA ALA A 16 -19.44 -21.35 2.21
C ALA A 16 -18.71 -20.02 2.43
N ALA A 17 -18.37 -19.73 3.68
CA ALA A 17 -17.63 -18.53 4.05
C ALA A 17 -16.27 -18.52 3.33
N PRO A 18 -15.94 -17.45 2.57
CA PRO A 18 -14.68 -17.36 1.85
C PRO A 18 -13.50 -17.25 2.82
N ASN A 19 -12.31 -17.63 2.36
CA ASN A 19 -11.06 -17.43 3.10
C ASN A 19 -10.84 -15.93 3.38
N CYS A 20 -10.60 -15.58 4.66
CA CYS A 20 -10.23 -14.24 5.09
C CYS A 20 -8.74 -14.15 5.46
N PRO A 21 -7.85 -13.79 4.52
CA PRO A 21 -6.43 -13.61 4.82
C PRO A 21 -6.17 -12.41 5.75
N TYR A 22 -5.01 -12.38 6.39
CA TYR A 22 -4.51 -11.13 6.98
C TYR A 22 -4.16 -10.12 5.88
N HIS A 23 -4.29 -8.83 6.17
CA HIS A 23 -3.82 -7.79 5.25
C HIS A 23 -2.29 -7.87 5.10
N GLY A 24 -1.83 -7.99 3.86
CA GLY A 24 -0.42 -8.11 3.51
C GLY A 24 -0.19 -9.27 2.53
N PRO A 25 1.06 -9.76 2.42
CA PRO A 25 1.39 -10.77 1.45
C PRO A 25 0.79 -12.14 1.82
N GLY A 26 0.21 -12.81 0.82
CA GLY A 26 -0.33 -14.17 0.97
C GLY A 26 0.77 -15.24 1.13
N TYR A 27 1.98 -14.96 0.66
CA TYR A 27 3.15 -15.84 0.70
C TYR A 27 4.39 -15.03 1.08
N PRO A 28 5.48 -15.66 1.56
CA PRO A 28 6.75 -14.94 1.75
C PRO A 28 7.19 -14.19 0.50
N ILE A 29 7.86 -13.05 0.68
CA ILE A 29 8.33 -12.20 -0.40
C ILE A 29 9.20 -13.03 -1.36
N PRO A 30 8.88 -13.05 -2.67
CA PRO A 30 9.64 -13.83 -3.64
C PRO A 30 11.00 -13.20 -3.91
N THR A 31 12.00 -14.04 -4.16
CA THR A 31 13.34 -13.61 -4.59
C THR A 31 13.66 -14.12 -6.00
N SER A 32 14.78 -13.70 -6.57
CA SER A 32 15.25 -14.18 -7.89
C SER A 32 14.23 -14.04 -9.03
N LEU A 33 13.36 -13.03 -8.95
CA LEU A 33 12.29 -12.80 -9.93
C LEU A 33 12.80 -12.66 -11.38
N PRO A 34 13.92 -11.96 -11.68
CA PRO A 34 14.41 -11.82 -13.06
C PRO A 34 14.80 -13.14 -13.73
N THR A 35 15.06 -14.21 -12.97
CA THR A 35 15.46 -15.53 -13.49
C THR A 35 14.38 -16.59 -13.30
N HIS A 36 13.27 -16.26 -12.63
CA HIS A 36 12.20 -17.21 -12.36
C HIS A 36 11.41 -17.53 -13.64
N PRO A 37 11.21 -18.80 -14.02
CA PRO A 37 10.62 -19.17 -15.33
C PRO A 37 9.28 -18.51 -15.65
N LEU A 38 8.35 -18.46 -14.68
CA LEU A 38 7.04 -17.81 -14.85
C LEU A 38 7.16 -16.31 -15.12
N VAL A 39 8.09 -15.64 -14.45
CA VAL A 39 8.29 -14.19 -14.55
C VAL A 39 9.02 -13.85 -15.85
N VAL A 40 10.01 -14.66 -16.24
CA VAL A 40 10.70 -14.56 -17.52
C VAL A 40 9.72 -14.71 -18.69
N ALA A 41 8.82 -15.69 -18.62
CA ALA A 41 7.79 -15.87 -19.64
C ALA A 41 6.82 -14.67 -19.71
N ALA A 42 6.40 -14.13 -18.56
CA ALA A 42 5.57 -12.93 -18.52
C ALA A 42 6.30 -11.68 -19.06
N ALA A 43 7.58 -11.52 -18.75
CA ALA A 43 8.42 -10.45 -19.26
C ALA A 43 8.63 -10.55 -20.79
N ALA A 44 8.74 -11.77 -21.34
CA ALA A 44 8.79 -12.00 -22.77
C ALA A 44 7.46 -11.59 -23.45
N ASN A 45 6.32 -12.05 -22.92
CA ASN A 45 5.01 -11.65 -23.43
C ASN A 45 4.78 -10.13 -23.37
N LEU A 46 5.27 -9.48 -22.31
CA LEU A 46 5.22 -8.02 -22.17
C LEU A 46 6.08 -7.34 -23.25
N THR A 47 7.25 -7.88 -23.54
CA THR A 47 8.13 -7.40 -24.62
C THR A 47 7.42 -7.49 -25.96
N ASP A 48 6.84 -8.66 -26.30
CA ASP A 48 6.09 -8.88 -27.54
C ASP A 48 4.91 -7.90 -27.69
N ALA A 49 4.20 -7.62 -26.59
CA ALA A 49 3.09 -6.67 -26.57
C ALA A 49 3.54 -5.24 -26.91
N PHE A 50 4.65 -4.79 -26.33
CA PHE A 50 5.20 -3.47 -26.63
C PHE A 50 5.87 -3.41 -28.01
N GLU A 51 6.53 -4.47 -28.48
CA GLU A 51 7.04 -4.54 -29.85
C GLU A 51 5.91 -4.44 -30.88
N THR A 52 4.78 -5.11 -30.62
CA THR A 52 3.57 -5.00 -31.46
C THR A 52 3.03 -3.58 -31.47
N LEU A 53 2.99 -2.90 -30.30
CA LEU A 53 2.59 -1.50 -30.19
C LEU A 53 3.51 -0.58 -31.02
N LEU A 54 4.81 -0.82 -30.96
CA LEU A 54 5.85 -0.01 -31.60
C LEU A 54 6.01 -0.30 -33.10
N ALA A 55 5.58 -1.47 -33.58
CA ALA A 55 5.58 -1.82 -35.00
C ALA A 55 4.67 -0.93 -35.85
N ASN A 56 3.63 -0.32 -35.25
CA ASN A 56 2.80 0.67 -35.93
C ASN A 56 3.49 2.04 -35.98
N THR A 57 4.39 2.23 -36.95
CA THR A 57 5.20 3.45 -37.16
C THR A 57 4.39 4.72 -37.50
N THR A 58 3.07 4.60 -37.67
CA THR A 58 2.16 5.75 -37.87
C THR A 58 1.47 6.19 -36.58
N SER A 59 1.59 5.42 -35.50
CA SER A 59 1.01 5.74 -34.20
C SER A 59 1.75 6.90 -33.54
N LEU A 60 1.01 7.78 -32.85
CA LEU A 60 1.61 8.84 -32.03
C LEU A 60 2.48 8.27 -30.90
N ILE A 61 2.20 7.04 -30.46
CA ILE A 61 2.98 6.36 -29.43
C ILE A 61 4.40 6.09 -29.92
N SER A 62 4.56 5.43 -31.08
CA SER A 62 5.89 5.15 -31.63
C SER A 62 6.59 6.41 -32.13
N THR A 63 5.83 7.33 -32.71
CA THR A 63 6.41 8.40 -33.54
C THR A 63 6.73 9.65 -32.74
N ASN A 64 5.94 10.02 -31.74
CA ASN A 64 6.03 11.30 -31.04
C ASN A 64 6.39 11.18 -29.55
N ASN A 65 6.44 9.96 -29.01
CA ASN A 65 6.65 9.73 -27.59
C ASN A 65 7.90 8.87 -27.37
N SER A 66 8.78 9.36 -26.49
CA SER A 66 9.94 8.65 -26.00
C SER A 66 9.67 8.22 -24.56
N PHE A 67 9.93 6.96 -24.23
CA PHE A 67 9.61 6.45 -22.90
C PHE A 67 10.65 5.45 -22.39
N SER A 68 10.77 5.37 -21.07
CA SER A 68 11.60 4.41 -20.34
C SER A 68 10.73 3.73 -19.28
N LEU A 69 10.58 2.41 -19.35
CA LEU A 69 9.73 1.61 -18.47
C LEU A 69 10.59 0.55 -17.79
N GLN A 70 10.34 0.29 -16.50
CA GLN A 70 11.05 -0.74 -15.76
C GLN A 70 10.20 -1.35 -14.66
N ALA A 71 10.33 -2.66 -14.50
CA ALA A 71 9.95 -3.39 -13.30
C ALA A 71 11.21 -3.90 -12.59
N TYR A 72 11.28 -3.73 -11.27
CA TYR A 72 12.45 -4.10 -10.48
C TYR A 72 12.04 -4.73 -9.15
N SER A 73 12.96 -5.49 -8.56
CA SER A 73 12.85 -6.06 -7.20
C SER A 73 13.98 -5.55 -6.31
N THR A 74 13.76 -5.47 -5.00
CA THR A 74 14.84 -5.22 -4.04
C THR A 74 15.78 -6.42 -3.87
N HIS A 75 15.33 -7.62 -4.27
CA HIS A 75 16.06 -8.89 -4.10
C HIS A 75 16.89 -9.28 -5.34
N SER A 76 17.16 -8.32 -6.22
CA SER A 76 18.06 -8.51 -7.37
C SER A 76 18.66 -7.17 -7.80
N ASP A 77 19.91 -7.20 -8.27
CA ASP A 77 20.54 -6.04 -8.91
C ASP A 77 19.94 -5.80 -10.30
N GLU A 78 19.71 -6.88 -11.06
CA GLU A 78 19.10 -6.83 -12.38
C GLU A 78 17.59 -6.52 -12.30
N PRO A 79 17.05 -5.69 -13.22
CA PRO A 79 15.62 -5.45 -13.29
C PRO A 79 14.87 -6.72 -13.73
N ILE A 80 13.60 -6.82 -13.33
CA ILE A 80 12.68 -7.88 -13.80
C ILE A 80 12.46 -7.72 -15.31
N TRP A 81 12.27 -6.47 -15.75
CA TRP A 81 12.04 -6.12 -17.15
C TRP A 81 12.35 -4.65 -17.36
N THR A 82 12.91 -4.29 -18.52
CA THR A 82 13.18 -2.90 -18.91
C THR A 82 12.89 -2.71 -20.39
N LEU A 83 12.27 -1.58 -20.74
CA LEU A 83 12.07 -1.15 -22.12
C LEU A 83 12.40 0.33 -22.27
N HIS A 84 13.17 0.64 -23.31
CA HIS A 84 13.43 2.00 -23.75
C HIS A 84 12.93 2.17 -25.18
N HIS A 85 12.16 3.21 -25.41
CA HIS A 85 11.70 3.59 -26.74
C HIS A 85 12.11 5.03 -27.03
N THR A 86 12.74 5.23 -28.18
CA THR A 86 13.06 6.55 -28.72
C THR A 86 12.06 6.88 -29.80
N ALA A 87 11.33 7.99 -29.66
CA ALA A 87 10.36 8.43 -30.65
C ALA A 87 11.00 8.52 -32.04
N LEU A 88 10.33 8.00 -33.07
CA LEU A 88 10.87 7.96 -34.44
C LEU A 88 11.22 9.36 -34.98
N ASN A 89 10.51 10.40 -34.52
CA ASN A 89 10.76 11.76 -34.94
C ASN A 89 11.69 12.55 -34.00
N LEU A 90 12.20 11.95 -32.90
CA LEU A 90 12.93 12.68 -31.87
C LEU A 90 14.08 13.48 -32.46
N ASP A 91 14.93 12.84 -33.27
CA ASP A 91 16.09 13.47 -33.91
C ASP A 91 15.71 14.64 -34.84
N ALA A 92 14.52 14.60 -35.44
CA ALA A 92 14.04 15.64 -36.33
C ALA A 92 13.46 16.84 -35.57
N VAL A 93 12.86 16.63 -34.40
CA VAL A 93 12.20 17.68 -33.61
C VAL A 93 13.09 18.25 -32.51
N ASN A 94 14.13 17.53 -32.11
CA ASN A 94 15.02 17.88 -31.03
C ASN A 94 16.19 18.76 -31.52
N SER A 95 16.31 19.97 -30.97
CA SER A 95 17.48 20.84 -31.17
C SER A 95 18.57 20.68 -30.11
N THR A 96 18.23 20.15 -28.93
CA THR A 96 19.12 19.84 -27.80
C THR A 96 18.53 18.71 -26.95
N GLY A 97 19.36 17.86 -26.35
CA GLY A 97 18.91 16.67 -25.63
C GLY A 97 19.63 15.42 -26.10
N THR A 98 19.23 14.27 -25.55
CA THR A 98 19.67 12.97 -26.07
C THR A 98 19.05 12.70 -27.44
N ARG A 99 19.77 11.91 -28.25
CA ARG A 99 19.29 11.36 -29.54
C ARG A 99 18.82 9.90 -29.39
N LYS A 100 19.13 9.27 -28.26
CA LYS A 100 18.74 7.90 -27.97
C LYS A 100 18.41 7.78 -26.50
N VAL A 101 17.24 7.24 -26.20
CA VAL A 101 16.78 7.00 -24.84
C VAL A 101 17.40 5.73 -24.28
N ASP A 102 17.82 5.81 -23.02
CA ASP A 102 18.37 4.73 -22.20
C ASP A 102 18.04 4.93 -20.71
N GLY A 103 18.66 4.12 -19.83
CA GLY A 103 18.44 4.14 -18.38
C GLY A 103 18.94 5.42 -17.68
N ASP A 104 19.87 6.15 -18.31
CA ASP A 104 20.47 7.38 -17.76
C ASP A 104 19.88 8.66 -18.37
N SER A 105 18.97 8.51 -19.32
CA SER A 105 18.25 9.62 -19.94
C SER A 105 17.34 10.30 -18.92
N LEU A 106 17.32 11.65 -18.95
CA LEU A 106 16.67 12.48 -17.95
C LEU A 106 15.27 12.94 -18.38
N TYR A 107 14.33 12.82 -17.45
CA TYR A 107 12.93 13.21 -17.62
C TYR A 107 12.51 14.17 -16.50
N ARG A 108 11.46 14.98 -16.74
CA ARG A 108 10.80 15.72 -15.65
C ARG A 108 9.90 14.80 -14.84
N LEU A 109 10.02 14.88 -13.53
CA LEU A 109 9.22 14.09 -12.59
C LEU A 109 7.81 14.64 -12.43
N GLY A 110 7.65 15.97 -12.53
CA GLY A 110 6.42 16.63 -12.07
C GLY A 110 6.10 16.21 -10.65
N SER A 111 4.83 15.97 -10.35
CA SER A 111 4.39 15.64 -8.99
C SER A 111 4.93 14.37 -8.35
N VAL A 112 5.75 13.56 -9.04
CA VAL A 112 6.59 12.53 -8.40
C VAL A 112 7.61 13.16 -7.43
N THR A 113 7.98 14.43 -7.63
CA THR A 113 8.77 15.23 -6.67
C THR A 113 8.19 15.21 -5.24
N LYS A 114 6.88 15.10 -5.08
CA LYS A 114 6.25 15.05 -3.76
C LYS A 114 6.72 13.85 -2.91
N ILE A 115 7.13 12.75 -3.55
CA ILE A 115 7.73 11.60 -2.85
C ILE A 115 9.04 12.03 -2.20
N PHE A 116 9.91 12.72 -2.94
CA PHE A 116 11.14 13.28 -2.39
C PHE A 116 10.82 14.25 -1.26
N THR A 117 9.77 15.06 -1.40
CA THR A 117 9.41 16.00 -0.34
C THR A 117 9.06 15.34 0.98
N VAL A 118 8.18 14.34 0.94
CA VAL A 118 7.81 13.60 2.16
C VAL A 118 8.97 12.74 2.66
N LEU A 119 9.76 12.13 1.77
CA LEU A 119 10.92 11.32 2.18
C LEU A 119 11.98 12.16 2.90
N THR A 120 12.31 13.35 2.38
CA THR A 120 13.23 14.27 3.04
C THR A 120 12.70 14.70 4.41
N TRP A 121 11.39 14.99 4.53
CA TRP A 121 10.78 15.25 5.84
C TRP A 121 10.96 14.08 6.79
N LEU A 122 10.58 12.86 6.37
CA LEU A 122 10.65 11.67 7.23
C LEU A 122 12.09 11.31 7.62
N ALA A 123 13.06 11.54 6.73
CA ALA A 123 14.47 11.28 7.02
C ALA A 123 15.06 12.28 8.02
N GLU A 124 14.67 13.55 7.95
CA GLU A 124 15.17 14.60 8.83
C GLU A 124 14.43 14.66 10.18
N ALA A 125 13.10 14.61 10.15
CA ALA A 125 12.23 14.91 11.29
C ALA A 125 11.36 13.73 11.75
N GLY A 126 11.36 12.60 11.03
CA GLY A 126 10.46 11.48 11.30
C GLY A 126 8.99 11.85 11.12
N ASP A 127 8.09 11.11 11.77
CA ASP A 127 6.63 11.29 11.71
C ASP A 127 6.00 11.77 13.03
N GLU A 128 6.82 12.19 13.99
CA GLU A 128 6.35 12.65 15.32
C GLU A 128 5.51 13.94 15.24
N LEU A 129 5.73 14.75 14.19
CA LEU A 129 5.07 16.05 14.01
C LEU A 129 3.85 16.00 13.09
N TRP A 130 3.42 14.83 12.62
CA TRP A 130 2.28 14.70 11.70
C TRP A 130 0.98 15.31 12.20
N PHE A 131 0.71 15.28 13.50
CA PHE A 131 -0.51 15.87 14.08
C PHE A 131 -0.30 17.28 14.65
N ALA A 132 0.88 17.86 14.47
CA ALA A 132 1.14 19.21 14.93
C ALA A 132 0.56 20.25 13.94
N PRO A 133 -0.11 21.31 14.42
CA PRO A 133 -0.59 22.40 13.58
C PRO A 133 0.53 23.06 12.78
N ILE A 134 0.25 23.41 11.52
CA ILE A 134 1.21 24.06 10.63
C ILE A 134 1.62 25.45 11.14
N THR A 135 0.72 26.17 11.81
CA THR A 135 0.95 27.49 12.41
C THR A 135 2.08 27.49 13.43
N ARG A 136 2.44 26.34 14.01
CA ARG A 136 3.60 26.21 14.90
C ARG A 136 4.94 26.36 14.17
N PHE A 137 4.98 26.06 12.87
CA PHE A 137 6.22 25.97 12.08
C PHE A 137 6.24 26.93 10.88
N VAL A 138 5.14 27.63 10.64
CA VAL A 138 5.06 28.69 9.62
C VAL A 138 4.43 29.92 10.26
N PRO A 139 5.24 30.77 10.92
CA PRO A 139 4.76 31.92 11.68
C PRO A 139 3.93 32.92 10.85
N GLU A 140 4.19 33.01 9.55
CA GLU A 140 3.42 33.85 8.63
C GLU A 140 1.92 33.50 8.63
N LEU A 141 1.56 32.25 8.92
CA LEU A 141 0.15 31.80 8.99
C LEU A 141 -0.56 32.26 10.27
N GLN A 142 0.15 32.47 11.39
CA GLN A 142 -0.46 32.91 12.65
C GLN A 142 -1.10 34.30 12.52
N GLY A 143 -0.56 35.12 11.62
CA GLY A 143 -1.03 36.47 11.33
C GLY A 143 -2.08 36.57 10.23
N LEU A 144 -2.48 35.46 9.60
CA LEU A 144 -3.48 35.48 8.52
C LEU A 144 -4.90 35.50 9.10
N GLY A 145 -5.68 36.48 8.64
CA GLY A 145 -7.11 36.62 8.97
C GLY A 145 -7.38 37.36 10.29
N SER A 146 -8.25 38.36 10.23
CA SER A 146 -8.92 38.95 11.40
C SER A 146 -9.86 37.93 12.07
N GLN A 147 -10.29 38.21 13.31
CA GLN A 147 -11.24 37.32 14.00
C GLN A 147 -12.54 37.11 13.20
N GLU A 148 -13.04 38.16 12.55
CA GLU A 148 -14.23 38.07 11.69
C GLU A 148 -14.03 37.12 10.50
N GLN A 149 -12.82 37.08 9.94
CA GLN A 149 -12.47 36.13 8.87
C GLN A 149 -12.40 34.70 9.39
N LYS A 150 -11.90 34.49 10.61
CA LYS A 150 -11.88 33.17 11.25
C LYS A 150 -13.30 32.63 11.54
N ASP A 151 -14.28 33.51 11.66
CA ASP A 151 -15.69 33.14 11.87
C ASP A 151 -16.44 32.85 10.53
N ASP A 152 -15.80 33.00 9.36
CA ASP A 152 -16.33 32.66 8.02
C ASP A 152 -15.53 31.51 7.37
N PRO A 153 -15.79 30.24 7.76
CA PRO A 153 -15.07 29.07 7.22
C PRO A 153 -15.40 28.75 5.76
N VAL A 154 -16.35 29.48 5.15
CA VAL A 154 -16.65 29.35 3.72
C VAL A 154 -15.64 30.14 2.90
N ARG A 155 -15.16 31.27 3.43
CA ARG A 155 -14.24 32.17 2.71
C ARG A 155 -12.79 32.06 3.16
N PHE A 156 -12.52 31.66 4.39
CA PHE A 156 -11.17 31.70 4.93
C PHE A 156 -10.74 30.33 5.46
N VAL A 157 -9.45 30.04 5.26
CA VAL A 157 -8.82 28.80 5.70
C VAL A 157 -8.62 28.81 7.21
N ASP A 158 -9.02 27.71 7.86
CA ASP A 158 -8.69 27.46 9.26
C ASP A 158 -7.26 26.90 9.39
N TRP A 159 -6.28 27.80 9.43
CA TRP A 159 -4.86 27.45 9.50
C TRP A 159 -4.47 26.70 10.79
N GLU A 160 -5.19 26.90 11.89
CA GLU A 160 -4.88 26.27 13.19
C GLU A 160 -5.26 24.79 13.21
N SER A 161 -6.24 24.38 12.40
CA SER A 161 -6.66 22.98 12.28
C SER A 161 -5.88 22.19 11.22
N ILE A 162 -5.11 22.86 10.34
CA ILE A 162 -4.27 22.19 9.35
C ILE A 162 -3.02 21.63 10.05
N THR A 163 -2.81 20.33 9.94
CA THR A 163 -1.62 19.65 10.48
C THR A 163 -0.57 19.38 9.40
N ILE A 164 0.68 19.13 9.80
CA ILE A 164 1.73 18.71 8.85
C ILE A 164 1.30 17.45 8.06
N GLY A 165 0.74 16.45 8.75
CA GLY A 165 0.27 15.21 8.15
C GLY A 165 -0.87 15.45 7.14
N SER A 166 -1.77 16.40 7.44
CA SER A 166 -2.85 16.79 6.52
C SER A 166 -2.31 17.38 5.21
N LEU A 167 -1.21 18.13 5.25
CA LEU A 167 -0.57 18.67 4.05
C LEU A 167 0.06 17.55 3.22
N ALA A 168 0.78 16.63 3.88
CA ALA A 168 1.44 15.51 3.21
C ALA A 168 0.40 14.55 2.58
N GLY A 169 -0.68 14.28 3.31
CA GLY A 169 -1.76 13.37 2.93
C GLY A 169 -2.86 13.95 2.04
N GLN A 170 -2.76 15.22 1.63
CA GLN A 170 -3.78 15.91 0.82
C GLN A 170 -5.16 16.03 1.52
N MET A 171 -5.14 16.19 2.84
CA MET A 171 -6.31 16.33 3.72
C MET A 171 -6.45 17.73 4.33
N SER A 172 -5.59 18.68 3.97
CA SER A 172 -5.63 20.03 4.53
C SER A 172 -6.85 20.87 4.09
N GLY A 173 -7.55 20.44 3.04
CA GLY A 173 -8.66 21.21 2.44
C GLY A 173 -8.20 22.43 1.63
N LEU A 174 -6.90 22.65 1.47
CA LEU A 174 -6.36 23.74 0.65
C LEU A 174 -6.69 23.54 -0.84
N PRO A 175 -6.90 24.64 -1.61
CA PRO A 175 -7.06 24.54 -3.04
C PRO A 175 -5.77 24.07 -3.72
N ARG A 176 -5.94 23.69 -4.98
CA ARG A 176 -4.86 23.09 -5.78
C ARG A 176 -3.67 24.03 -5.95
N ASP A 177 -3.97 25.21 -6.47
CA ASP A 177 -3.04 26.24 -6.94
C ASP A 177 -3.64 27.62 -6.62
N PHE A 178 -2.85 28.70 -6.73
CA PHE A 178 -3.31 30.08 -6.51
C PHE A 178 -4.32 30.60 -7.54
N GLY A 179 -4.53 29.88 -8.64
CA GLY A 179 -5.43 30.27 -9.73
C GLY A 179 -4.70 30.40 -11.07
N ASP A 180 -5.47 30.35 -12.16
CA ASP A 180 -4.98 30.49 -13.54
C ASP A 180 -5.65 31.70 -14.22
N ASN A 181 -5.00 32.27 -15.22
CA ASN A 181 -5.57 33.37 -16.00
C ASN A 181 -6.55 32.82 -17.03
N MET A 182 -7.83 32.81 -16.70
CA MET A 182 -8.89 32.26 -17.54
C MET A 182 -9.59 33.29 -18.45
N VAL A 183 -9.06 34.51 -18.56
CA VAL A 183 -9.68 35.58 -19.36
C VAL A 183 -9.83 35.18 -20.83
N TYR A 184 -8.87 34.40 -21.36
CA TYR A 184 -8.88 33.92 -22.74
C TYR A 184 -10.05 32.97 -23.07
N VAL A 185 -10.71 32.38 -22.07
CA VAL A 185 -11.92 31.56 -22.20
C VAL A 185 -13.18 32.27 -21.68
N GLY A 186 -13.12 33.59 -21.51
CA GLY A 186 -14.30 34.42 -21.22
C GLY A 186 -14.57 34.69 -19.74
N PHE A 187 -13.63 34.37 -18.84
CA PHE A 187 -13.72 34.84 -17.45
C PHE A 187 -13.51 36.36 -17.38
N PRO A 188 -14.10 37.05 -16.38
CA PRO A 188 -13.86 38.47 -16.16
C PRO A 188 -12.36 38.78 -16.02
N PRO A 189 -11.88 39.95 -16.49
CA PRO A 189 -10.51 40.39 -16.27
C PRO A 189 -10.15 40.38 -14.78
N SER A 190 -9.14 39.60 -14.40
CA SER A 190 -8.69 39.49 -13.01
C SER A 190 -8.01 40.76 -12.50
N ALA A 191 -7.38 41.54 -13.37
CA ALA A 191 -6.67 42.77 -12.99
C ALA A 191 -7.54 43.81 -12.23
N ASP A 192 -8.86 43.72 -12.38
CA ASP A 192 -9.83 44.60 -11.72
C ASP A 192 -10.47 44.00 -10.45
N LEU A 193 -10.15 42.73 -10.13
CA LEU A 193 -10.66 42.06 -8.93
C LEU A 193 -9.69 42.27 -7.75
N PRO A 194 -10.19 42.71 -6.58
CA PRO A 194 -9.36 42.95 -5.41
C PRO A 194 -8.70 41.67 -4.85
N GLU A 195 -9.27 40.50 -5.14
CA GLU A 195 -8.79 39.19 -4.68
C GLU A 195 -7.77 38.54 -5.64
N THR A 196 -7.31 39.25 -6.67
CA THR A 196 -6.37 38.69 -7.65
C THR A 196 -4.97 38.56 -7.05
N PRO A 197 -4.42 37.32 -6.97
CA PRO A 197 -3.09 37.14 -6.42
C PRO A 197 -2.04 37.81 -7.31
N PRO A 198 -1.01 38.45 -6.72
CA PRO A 198 0.04 39.15 -7.49
C PRO A 198 0.95 38.21 -8.29
N CYS A 199 0.84 36.89 -8.04
CA CYS A 199 1.72 35.85 -8.56
C CYS A 199 1.00 34.49 -8.59
N GLY A 200 1.64 33.48 -9.19
CA GLY A 200 1.14 32.10 -9.29
C GLY A 200 2.03 31.28 -10.23
N LEU A 201 1.42 30.50 -11.12
CA LEU A 201 2.16 29.78 -12.18
C LEU A 201 2.83 30.71 -13.21
N GLY A 202 2.47 32.00 -13.19
CA GLY A 202 3.17 33.07 -13.92
C GLY A 202 2.50 34.44 -13.69
N PRO A 203 3.21 35.45 -13.15
CA PRO A 203 4.60 35.42 -12.67
C PRO A 203 4.75 34.57 -11.40
N LEU A 204 5.93 33.98 -11.18
CA LEU A 204 6.21 33.16 -10.01
C LEU A 204 6.20 33.98 -8.71
N CYS A 205 5.63 33.42 -7.65
CA CYS A 205 5.65 34.02 -6.33
C CYS A 205 7.05 33.96 -5.69
N ASN A 206 7.43 35.03 -5.01
CA ASN A 206 8.35 34.92 -3.87
C ASN A 206 7.58 34.62 -2.57
N ARG A 207 8.28 34.21 -1.51
CA ARG A 207 7.70 33.89 -0.19
C ARG A 207 6.72 34.94 0.34
N THR A 208 7.05 36.23 0.26
CA THR A 208 6.17 37.31 0.75
C THR A 208 4.87 37.40 -0.08
N GLU A 209 4.99 37.33 -1.41
CA GLU A 209 3.83 37.35 -2.31
C GLU A 209 2.96 36.10 -2.13
N PHE A 210 3.59 34.94 -1.93
CA PHE A 210 2.92 33.67 -1.61
C PHE A 210 2.04 33.80 -0.37
N PHE A 211 2.60 34.23 0.77
CA PHE A 211 1.81 34.41 2.00
C PHE A 211 0.77 35.53 1.90
N THR A 212 1.03 36.58 1.12
CA THR A 212 0.02 37.61 0.84
C THR A 212 -1.16 37.02 0.09
N GLY A 213 -0.92 36.19 -0.93
CA GLY A 213 -1.97 35.52 -1.69
C GLY A 213 -2.76 34.49 -0.88
N LEU A 214 -2.18 33.94 0.20
CA LEU A 214 -2.90 33.01 1.09
C LEU A 214 -3.99 33.69 1.93
N ALA A 215 -3.94 35.01 2.11
CA ALA A 215 -4.93 35.74 2.91
C ALA A 215 -6.35 35.68 2.33
N ASP A 216 -6.46 35.67 1.00
CA ASP A 216 -7.73 35.62 0.26
C ASP A 216 -7.99 34.24 -0.37
N MET A 217 -7.15 33.24 -0.04
CA MET A 217 -7.31 31.89 -0.53
C MET A 217 -8.50 31.21 0.16
N MET A 218 -9.50 30.83 -0.61
CA MET A 218 -10.65 30.08 -0.11
C MET A 218 -10.32 28.58 0.06
N PRO A 219 -10.81 27.93 1.14
CA PRO A 219 -10.66 26.48 1.30
C PRO A 219 -11.52 25.72 0.28
N SER A 220 -11.01 24.59 -0.21
CA SER A 220 -11.81 23.63 -0.99
C SER A 220 -12.71 22.77 -0.10
N PHE A 221 -12.21 22.40 1.08
CA PHE A 221 -12.94 21.70 2.13
C PHE A 221 -12.46 22.17 3.50
N ALA A 222 -13.24 21.89 4.55
CA ALA A 222 -12.71 21.96 5.90
C ALA A 222 -11.53 20.96 6.07
N PRO A 223 -10.50 21.28 6.88
CA PRO A 223 -9.41 20.35 7.16
C PRO A 223 -9.94 18.98 7.60
N GLU A 224 -9.33 17.92 7.10
CA GLU A 224 -9.68 16.51 7.33
C GLU A 224 -11.07 16.07 6.85
N ALA A 225 -11.87 16.94 6.22
CA ALA A 225 -13.24 16.59 5.79
C ALA A 225 -13.27 15.72 4.53
N ALA A 226 -12.41 16.02 3.55
CA ALA A 226 -12.29 15.27 2.31
C ALA A 226 -10.91 15.49 1.68
N PRO A 227 -10.41 14.53 0.90
CA PRO A 227 -9.15 14.72 0.20
C PRO A 227 -9.27 15.76 -0.92
N ALA A 228 -8.33 16.71 -0.95
CA ALA A 228 -8.18 17.70 -2.02
C ALA A 228 -6.71 17.87 -2.38
N TYR A 229 -6.39 17.67 -3.67
CA TYR A 229 -5.02 17.77 -4.14
C TYR A 229 -4.54 19.22 -4.13
N SER A 230 -3.47 19.50 -3.40
CA SER A 230 -2.85 20.81 -3.23
C SER A 230 -1.34 20.78 -3.48
N ASN A 231 -0.89 21.65 -4.38
CA ASN A 231 0.52 21.97 -4.54
C ASN A 231 0.98 22.96 -3.47
N VAL A 232 0.11 23.90 -3.09
CA VAL A 232 0.31 24.86 -1.99
C VAL A 232 0.71 24.14 -0.70
N ALA A 233 0.07 23.00 -0.41
CA ALA A 233 0.39 22.18 0.76
C ALA A 233 1.87 21.75 0.80
N TYR A 234 2.49 21.48 -0.35
CA TYR A 234 3.87 21.03 -0.43
C TYR A 234 4.89 22.17 -0.33
N ILE A 235 4.47 23.41 -0.65
CA ILE A 235 5.25 24.61 -0.35
C ILE A 235 5.33 24.80 1.16
N LEU A 236 4.17 24.73 1.84
CA LEU A 236 4.07 24.87 3.29
C LEU A 236 4.84 23.78 4.03
N LEU A 237 4.81 22.53 3.55
CA LEU A 237 5.64 21.44 4.09
C LEU A 237 7.14 21.76 4.02
N ALA A 238 7.62 22.25 2.89
CA ALA A 238 9.03 22.61 2.77
C ALA A 238 9.40 23.75 3.73
N TYR A 239 8.62 24.83 3.75
CA TYR A 239 8.85 25.96 4.65
C TYR A 239 8.81 25.59 6.14
N ALA A 240 7.89 24.70 6.53
CA ALA A 240 7.84 24.21 7.90
C ALA A 240 9.12 23.43 8.27
N LEU A 241 9.63 22.59 7.37
CA LEU A 241 10.87 21.85 7.63
C LEU A 241 12.09 22.78 7.66
N GLU A 242 12.13 23.80 6.79
CA GLU A 242 13.17 24.83 6.82
C GLU A 242 13.17 25.59 8.15
N GLU A 243 12.00 25.97 8.67
CA GLU A 243 11.88 26.65 9.96
C GLU A 243 12.31 25.75 11.12
N ILE A 244 11.92 24.46 11.10
CA ILE A 244 12.30 23.49 12.15
C ILE A 244 13.82 23.30 12.23
N THR A 245 14.49 23.27 11.08
CA THR A 245 15.91 22.87 10.98
C THR A 245 16.87 24.05 10.86
N GLY A 246 16.38 25.20 10.39
CA GLY A 246 17.19 26.35 10.00
C GLY A 246 17.99 26.15 8.70
N LYS A 247 17.71 25.10 7.92
CA LYS A 247 18.36 24.79 6.63
C LYS A 247 17.38 24.99 5.49
N ASP A 248 17.88 25.39 4.31
CA ASP A 248 17.03 25.47 3.12
C ASP A 248 16.66 24.07 2.60
N TRP A 249 15.54 24.01 1.88
CA TRP A 249 14.95 22.80 1.33
C TRP A 249 15.91 21.99 0.46
N LEU A 250 16.71 22.66 -0.39
CA LEU A 250 17.60 21.98 -1.32
C LEU A 250 18.76 21.31 -0.58
N THR A 251 19.29 21.97 0.45
CA THR A 251 20.29 21.38 1.34
C THR A 251 19.72 20.13 2.03
N LEU A 252 18.52 20.20 2.60
CA LEU A 252 17.86 19.07 3.26
C LEU A 252 17.63 17.89 2.31
N LEU A 253 17.13 18.15 1.10
CA LEU A 253 16.93 17.13 0.07
C LEU A 253 18.26 16.45 -0.32
N THR A 254 19.32 17.25 -0.45
CA THR A 254 20.63 16.77 -0.88
C THR A 254 21.25 15.88 0.20
N GLU A 255 21.33 16.36 1.43
CA GLU A 255 21.97 15.67 2.57
C GLU A 255 21.20 14.40 2.99
N ASN A 256 19.86 14.40 2.91
CA ASN A 256 19.05 13.30 3.41
C ASN A 256 18.65 12.26 2.36
N VAL A 257 18.65 12.59 1.06
CA VAL A 257 18.15 11.70 0.01
C VAL A 257 19.12 11.53 -1.15
N VAL A 258 19.56 12.62 -1.78
CA VAL A 258 20.34 12.53 -3.04
C VAL A 258 21.73 11.94 -2.80
N GLU A 259 22.49 12.48 -1.83
CA GLU A 259 23.85 12.00 -1.54
C GLU A 259 23.87 10.60 -0.89
N PRO A 260 23.03 10.29 0.12
CA PRO A 260 23.04 8.97 0.76
C PRO A 260 22.70 7.82 -0.20
N LEU A 261 21.89 8.08 -1.23
CA LEU A 261 21.51 7.09 -2.24
C LEU A 261 22.37 7.17 -3.51
N GLY A 262 23.28 8.14 -3.61
CA GLY A 262 24.14 8.30 -4.79
C GLY A 262 23.38 8.62 -6.08
N LEU A 263 22.30 9.41 -6.00
CA LEU A 263 21.41 9.72 -7.13
C LEU A 263 22.04 10.75 -8.10
N THR A 264 23.01 10.31 -8.90
CA THR A 264 23.82 11.21 -9.77
C THR A 264 23.08 11.74 -11.00
N GLY A 265 21.95 11.12 -11.37
CA GLY A 265 21.06 11.56 -12.45
C GLY A 265 19.82 12.31 -11.95
N THR A 266 19.76 12.71 -10.68
CA THR A 266 18.61 13.38 -10.07
C THR A 266 18.91 14.83 -9.75
N TYR A 267 18.03 15.74 -10.18
CA TYR A 267 18.24 17.17 -10.08
C TYR A 267 16.98 17.89 -9.59
N TYR A 268 17.17 18.88 -8.71
CA TYR A 268 16.06 19.72 -8.23
C TYR A 268 15.55 20.71 -9.29
N SER A 269 16.46 21.23 -10.12
CA SER A 269 16.16 22.18 -11.19
C SER A 269 16.71 21.65 -12.51
N THR A 270 16.39 22.34 -13.62
CA THR A 270 16.86 21.90 -14.94
C THR A 270 18.39 21.73 -14.95
N PRO A 271 18.90 20.55 -15.35
CA PRO A 271 20.34 20.31 -15.43
C PRO A 271 21.03 21.29 -16.38
N ASN A 272 22.22 21.77 -16.00
CA ASN A 272 23.04 22.62 -16.87
C ASN A 272 23.45 21.89 -18.16
N ASP A 273 23.80 20.60 -18.03
CA ASP A 273 24.04 19.73 -19.17
C ASP A 273 22.73 19.06 -19.59
N THR A 274 22.20 19.49 -20.74
CA THR A 274 20.99 18.92 -21.32
C THR A 274 21.26 17.70 -22.19
N SER A 275 22.51 17.24 -22.36
CA SER A 275 22.87 16.14 -23.27
C SER A 275 22.13 14.84 -22.99
N LYS A 276 21.76 14.58 -21.72
CA LYS A 276 20.97 13.43 -21.29
C LYS A 276 19.46 13.67 -21.29
N GLY A 277 19.00 14.91 -21.48
CA GLY A 277 17.58 15.27 -21.41
C GLY A 277 16.78 14.69 -22.58
N VAL A 278 15.67 14.03 -22.29
CA VAL A 278 14.72 13.60 -23.33
C VAL A 278 13.82 14.79 -23.66
N ILE A 279 14.10 15.49 -24.76
CA ILE A 279 13.44 16.75 -25.10
C ILE A 279 12.66 16.58 -26.42
N PRO A 280 11.33 16.38 -26.38
CA PRO A 280 10.52 16.02 -27.55
C PRO A 280 10.10 17.26 -28.36
N GLY A 281 11.05 18.13 -28.69
CA GLY A 281 10.81 19.37 -29.44
C GLY A 281 11.73 20.52 -29.04
N ASN A 282 11.25 21.76 -29.20
CA ASN A 282 11.96 22.94 -28.70
C ASN A 282 11.82 23.00 -27.17
N ALA A 283 12.95 22.91 -26.46
CA ALA A 283 13.06 22.87 -25.00
C ALA A 283 12.27 23.97 -24.27
N SER A 284 12.18 25.18 -24.83
CA SER A 284 11.43 26.31 -24.25
C SER A 284 9.92 26.16 -24.38
N THR A 285 9.44 25.39 -25.36
CA THR A 285 7.99 25.23 -25.63
C THR A 285 7.43 23.92 -25.07
N VAL A 286 8.25 22.89 -24.95
CA VAL A 286 7.84 21.56 -24.43
C VAL A 286 7.86 21.48 -22.91
N GLY A 287 8.21 22.58 -22.24
CA GLY A 287 8.25 22.71 -20.79
C GLY A 287 9.52 22.17 -20.13
N TRP A 288 10.60 21.90 -20.87
CA TRP A 288 11.86 21.43 -20.28
C TRP A 288 12.48 22.48 -19.32
N TYR A 289 12.37 23.77 -19.68
CA TYR A 289 12.88 24.89 -18.86
C TYR A 289 11.84 25.48 -17.90
N ASN A 290 10.64 24.90 -17.77
CA ASN A 290 9.63 25.42 -16.84
C ASN A 290 10.19 25.44 -15.41
N ARG A 291 10.06 26.58 -14.74
CA ARG A 291 10.44 26.78 -13.33
C ARG A 291 9.17 26.92 -12.52
N LEU A 292 9.12 26.26 -11.36
CA LEU A 292 7.97 26.33 -10.45
C LEU A 292 8.22 27.26 -9.25
N GLY A 293 9.41 27.89 -9.16
CA GLY A 293 9.76 28.76 -8.04
C GLY A 293 9.63 28.03 -6.70
N ASP A 294 8.95 28.68 -5.75
CA ASP A 294 8.70 28.13 -4.41
C ASP A 294 7.76 26.91 -4.43
N GLU A 295 7.00 26.68 -5.52
CA GLU A 295 6.25 25.43 -5.76
C GLU A 295 7.16 24.24 -6.15
N GLY A 296 8.48 24.43 -6.16
CA GLY A 296 9.43 23.39 -6.52
C GLY A 296 9.33 22.07 -5.75
N PRO A 297 9.10 22.04 -4.43
CA PRO A 297 8.82 20.81 -3.67
C PRO A 297 7.56 20.06 -4.15
N ALA A 298 6.69 20.70 -4.93
CA ALA A 298 5.51 20.05 -5.48
C ALA A 298 5.77 19.36 -6.83
N GLY A 299 6.81 19.74 -7.60
CA GLY A 299 6.95 19.25 -8.97
C GLY A 299 8.20 19.59 -9.80
N SER A 300 9.24 20.21 -9.25
CA SER A 300 10.34 20.75 -10.08
C SER A 300 11.35 19.72 -10.58
N MET A 301 11.43 18.54 -9.96
CA MET A 301 12.61 17.67 -10.11
C MET A 301 12.69 16.95 -11.46
N PHE A 302 13.90 16.47 -11.74
CA PHE A 302 14.28 15.62 -12.87
C PHE A 302 14.99 14.38 -12.32
N SER A 303 14.84 13.25 -13.01
CA SER A 303 15.60 12.03 -12.68
C SER A 303 15.80 11.15 -13.91
N SER A 304 16.60 10.10 -13.74
CA SER A 304 16.76 9.00 -14.68
C SER A 304 15.97 7.77 -14.23
N LEU A 305 15.84 6.77 -15.11
CA LEU A 305 15.24 5.48 -14.76
C LEU A 305 16.02 4.78 -13.65
N ASN A 306 17.36 4.75 -13.78
CA ASN A 306 18.25 4.08 -12.82
C ASN A 306 18.18 4.71 -11.42
N ASP A 307 18.13 6.04 -11.33
CA ASP A 307 18.04 6.75 -10.05
C ASP A 307 16.67 6.56 -9.39
N LEU A 308 15.58 6.67 -10.15
CA LEU A 308 14.24 6.52 -9.58
C LEU A 308 13.96 5.07 -9.15
N THR A 309 14.55 4.09 -9.84
CA THR A 309 14.59 2.69 -9.37
C THR A 309 15.39 2.54 -8.07
N THR A 310 16.55 3.19 -7.96
CA THR A 310 17.36 3.20 -6.73
C THR A 310 16.57 3.79 -5.55
N LEU A 311 15.87 4.91 -5.77
CA LEU A 311 14.97 5.50 -4.79
C LEU A 311 13.87 4.51 -4.38
N GLY A 312 13.21 3.87 -5.33
CA GLY A 312 12.13 2.93 -5.05
C GLY A 312 12.58 1.69 -4.29
N LYS A 313 13.75 1.12 -4.64
CA LYS A 313 14.36 0.02 -3.87
C LYS A 313 14.68 0.47 -2.44
N SER A 314 15.25 1.67 -2.29
CA SER A 314 15.56 2.26 -0.98
C SER A 314 14.33 2.43 -0.07
N ILE A 315 13.20 2.88 -0.64
CA ILE A 315 11.94 3.02 0.11
C ILE A 315 11.45 1.64 0.56
N LEU A 316 11.35 0.66 -0.34
CA LEU A 316 10.87 -0.69 -0.01
C LEU A 316 11.78 -1.37 1.04
N SER A 317 13.09 -1.21 0.91
CA SER A 317 14.08 -1.77 1.84
C SER A 317 14.31 -0.94 3.11
N SER A 318 13.57 0.16 3.32
CA SER A 318 13.73 1.06 4.47
C SER A 318 15.18 1.53 4.67
N THR A 319 15.90 1.86 3.60
CA THR A 319 17.32 2.22 3.67
C THR A 319 17.54 3.55 4.39
N LEU A 320 16.67 4.53 4.18
CA LEU A 320 16.79 5.87 4.78
C LEU A 320 15.97 6.07 6.05
N LEU A 321 14.95 5.24 6.28
CA LEU A 321 13.97 5.41 7.35
C LEU A 321 13.95 4.17 8.24
N PRO A 322 13.64 4.29 9.56
CA PRO A 322 13.32 3.13 10.36
C PRO A 322 12.15 2.35 9.74
N GLU A 323 12.22 1.02 9.72
CA GLU A 323 11.21 0.20 9.02
C GLU A 323 9.77 0.49 9.46
N ALA A 324 9.57 0.79 10.75
CA ALA A 324 8.24 1.14 11.27
C ALA A 324 7.70 2.45 10.66
N VAL A 325 8.57 3.44 10.43
CA VAL A 325 8.22 4.70 9.76
C VAL A 325 7.86 4.44 8.31
N THR A 326 8.68 3.66 7.57
CA THR A 326 8.36 3.24 6.20
C THR A 326 7.01 2.51 6.12
N ARG A 327 6.79 1.54 7.01
CA ARG A 327 5.53 0.78 7.06
C ARG A 327 4.32 1.65 7.37
N ARG A 328 4.46 2.69 8.21
CA ARG A 328 3.38 3.68 8.45
C ARG A 328 3.18 4.60 7.25
N TRP A 329 4.26 5.01 6.60
CA TRP A 329 4.22 5.88 5.42
C TRP A 329 3.51 5.22 4.23
N LEU A 330 3.76 3.92 4.03
CA LEU A 330 3.07 3.08 3.04
C LEU A 330 1.76 2.53 3.63
N ARG A 331 0.88 3.42 4.10
CA ARG A 331 -0.51 3.13 4.48
C ARG A 331 -1.46 4.18 3.92
N PRO A 332 -2.73 3.81 3.66
CA PRO A 332 -3.74 4.80 3.34
C PRO A 332 -3.99 5.71 4.56
N VAL A 333 -4.13 7.00 4.29
CA VAL A 333 -4.64 8.03 5.20
C VAL A 333 -6.16 8.12 5.10
N THR A 334 -6.72 8.02 3.88
CA THR A 334 -8.18 8.07 3.65
C THR A 334 -8.61 7.26 2.43
N PHE A 335 -9.88 6.92 2.34
CA PHE A 335 -10.49 6.33 1.14
C PHE A 335 -10.95 7.42 0.18
N THR A 336 -11.03 7.06 -1.10
CA THR A 336 -11.71 7.88 -2.11
C THR A 336 -13.13 7.38 -2.34
N SER A 337 -13.89 8.04 -3.23
CA SER A 337 -15.20 7.53 -3.66
C SER A 337 -15.13 6.23 -4.47
N ASP A 338 -13.98 5.89 -5.06
CA ASP A 338 -13.74 4.56 -5.64
C ASP A 338 -13.35 3.57 -4.51
N PRO A 339 -14.12 2.49 -4.27
CA PRO A 339 -13.86 1.54 -3.19
C PRO A 339 -12.53 0.79 -3.31
N ALA A 340 -11.92 0.77 -4.50
CA ALA A 340 -10.61 0.18 -4.72
C ALA A 340 -9.48 1.23 -4.70
N ALA A 341 -9.77 2.50 -4.41
CA ALA A 341 -8.78 3.56 -4.31
C ALA A 341 -8.79 4.31 -2.96
N ALA A 342 -7.60 4.62 -2.49
CA ALA A 342 -7.33 5.39 -1.28
C ALA A 342 -6.19 6.40 -1.55
N LEU A 343 -5.93 7.28 -0.60
CA LEU A 343 -4.79 8.19 -0.61
C LEU A 343 -3.93 7.97 0.62
N GLY A 344 -2.62 8.10 0.45
CA GLY A 344 -1.60 8.24 1.48
C GLY A 344 -0.83 9.56 1.27
N ALA A 345 0.39 9.65 1.80
CA ALA A 345 1.12 10.91 1.83
C ALA A 345 2.47 10.83 1.09
N PRO A 346 2.61 11.05 -0.24
CA PRO A 346 1.66 11.58 -1.22
C PRO A 346 0.93 10.51 -2.05
N TRP A 347 0.98 9.25 -1.63
CA TRP A 347 0.62 8.10 -2.47
C TRP A 347 -0.85 8.13 -2.91
N GLY A 348 -1.12 7.92 -4.19
CA GLY A 348 -2.36 7.25 -4.58
C GLY A 348 -2.23 5.77 -4.22
N VAL A 349 -3.27 5.16 -3.66
CA VAL A 349 -3.26 3.75 -3.27
C VAL A 349 -4.31 3.02 -4.07
N ARG A 350 -3.92 1.98 -4.82
CA ARG A 350 -4.83 1.12 -5.58
C ARG A 350 -4.84 -0.28 -4.98
N ARG A 351 -6.02 -0.77 -4.61
CA ARG A 351 -6.23 -2.17 -4.22
C ARG A 351 -6.44 -3.03 -5.46
N ILE A 352 -5.69 -4.13 -5.55
CA ILE A 352 -5.73 -5.08 -6.66
C ILE A 352 -6.12 -6.45 -6.12
N ASN A 353 -7.20 -7.04 -6.65
CA ASN A 353 -7.61 -8.39 -6.28
C ASN A 353 -6.72 -9.39 -7.02
N MET A 354 -6.12 -10.32 -6.28
CA MET A 354 -5.15 -11.28 -6.79
C MET A 354 -5.78 -12.60 -7.26
N GLY A 355 -7.12 -12.68 -7.30
CA GLY A 355 -7.86 -13.91 -7.56
C GLY A 355 -7.90 -14.84 -6.35
N GLY A 356 -8.52 -16.01 -6.49
CA GLY A 356 -8.61 -17.00 -5.41
C GLY A 356 -9.59 -16.64 -4.28
N GLY A 357 -10.40 -15.57 -4.44
CA GLY A 357 -11.48 -15.22 -3.51
C GLY A 357 -11.77 -13.72 -3.43
N PRO A 358 -12.82 -13.31 -2.69
CA PRO A 358 -13.22 -11.91 -2.57
C PRO A 358 -12.27 -11.06 -1.69
N TYR A 359 -11.40 -11.68 -0.90
CA TYR A 359 -10.56 -10.99 0.10
C TYR A 359 -9.05 -11.11 -0.12
N HIS A 360 -8.61 -11.69 -1.23
CA HIS A 360 -7.20 -11.75 -1.58
C HIS A 360 -6.80 -10.48 -2.35
N TRP A 361 -6.20 -9.52 -1.66
CA TRP A 361 -5.83 -8.22 -2.22
C TRP A 361 -4.40 -7.86 -1.91
N THR A 362 -3.74 -7.18 -2.85
CA THR A 362 -2.52 -6.41 -2.61
C THR A 362 -2.80 -4.92 -2.81
N SER A 363 -1.90 -4.06 -2.32
CA SER A 363 -2.01 -2.60 -2.48
C SER A 363 -0.80 -2.04 -3.22
N ALA A 364 -1.06 -1.30 -4.30
CA ALA A 364 -0.07 -0.53 -5.04
C ALA A 364 -0.04 0.92 -4.54
N TYR A 365 1.13 1.40 -4.16
CA TYR A 365 1.38 2.78 -3.73
C TYR A 365 2.02 3.53 -4.89
N GLN A 366 1.27 4.47 -5.47
CA GLN A 366 1.62 5.07 -6.75
C GLN A 366 1.61 6.59 -6.70
N LYS A 367 2.51 7.22 -7.46
CA LYS A 367 2.48 8.66 -7.69
C LYS A 367 2.70 8.95 -9.16
N ALA A 368 1.72 9.62 -9.77
CA ALA A 368 1.86 10.22 -11.08
C ALA A 368 2.35 11.66 -10.97
N GLY A 369 3.05 12.14 -12.00
CA GLY A 369 3.46 13.53 -12.12
C GLY A 369 3.51 13.95 -13.59
N THR A 370 3.05 15.16 -13.87
CA THR A 370 3.01 15.71 -15.23
C THR A 370 3.45 17.16 -15.22
N ILE A 371 4.33 17.53 -16.14
CA ILE A 371 4.67 18.92 -16.47
C ILE A 371 4.79 19.02 -17.98
N ALA A 372 3.89 19.80 -18.61
CA ALA A 372 3.83 19.95 -20.06
C ALA A 372 3.86 18.57 -20.77
N LEU A 373 4.87 18.31 -21.61
CA LEU A 373 4.99 17.06 -22.38
C LEU A 373 5.66 15.91 -21.62
N TYR A 374 5.83 16.02 -20.31
CA TYR A 374 6.48 15.00 -19.48
C TYR A 374 5.47 14.36 -18.55
N SER A 375 5.45 13.03 -18.51
CA SER A 375 4.65 12.26 -17.57
C SER A 375 5.51 11.18 -16.93
N THR A 376 5.43 11.08 -15.60
CA THR A 376 6.11 10.06 -14.80
C THR A 376 5.10 9.33 -13.92
N LEU A 377 5.27 8.03 -13.74
CA LEU A 377 4.55 7.24 -12.76
C LEU A 377 5.53 6.31 -12.04
N MET A 378 5.49 6.35 -10.72
CA MET A 378 6.21 5.43 -9.84
C MET A 378 5.20 4.62 -9.05
N ILE A 379 5.39 3.30 -8.96
CA ILE A 379 4.52 2.36 -8.26
C ILE A 379 5.37 1.46 -7.36
N LEU A 380 4.95 1.29 -6.11
CA LEU A 380 5.55 0.38 -5.13
C LEU A 380 4.53 -0.69 -4.71
N LEU A 381 4.96 -1.94 -4.64
CA LEU A 381 4.20 -3.10 -4.24
C LEU A 381 4.89 -3.78 -3.04
N PRO A 382 4.64 -3.31 -1.80
CA PRO A 382 5.37 -3.77 -0.61
C PRO A 382 5.16 -5.25 -0.28
N ASP A 383 4.04 -5.84 -0.71
CA ASP A 383 3.76 -7.27 -0.49
C ASP A 383 4.71 -8.18 -1.31
N TYR A 384 5.42 -7.63 -2.30
CA TYR A 384 6.33 -8.38 -3.18
C TYR A 384 7.74 -7.79 -3.21
N ASP A 385 8.00 -6.68 -2.53
CA ASP A 385 9.23 -5.87 -2.70
C ASP A 385 9.55 -5.57 -4.17
N VAL A 386 8.52 -5.23 -4.93
CA VAL A 386 8.60 -4.89 -6.36
C VAL A 386 8.17 -3.44 -6.57
N GLY A 387 8.78 -2.77 -7.54
CA GLY A 387 8.32 -1.46 -8.00
C GLY A 387 8.37 -1.33 -9.52
N PHE A 388 7.54 -0.42 -10.03
CA PHE A 388 7.50 -0.03 -11.43
C PHE A 388 7.83 1.46 -11.58
N THR A 389 8.65 1.78 -12.58
CA THR A 389 8.97 3.16 -12.97
C THR A 389 8.61 3.34 -14.43
N LEU A 390 7.83 4.38 -14.74
CA LEU A 390 7.37 4.70 -16.07
C LEU A 390 7.64 6.17 -16.36
N PHE A 391 8.49 6.43 -17.34
CA PHE A 391 8.79 7.75 -17.87
C PHE A 391 8.26 7.92 -19.28
N ASN A 392 7.73 9.11 -19.57
CA ASN A 392 7.38 9.51 -20.92
C ASN A 392 7.70 10.98 -21.17
N ALA A 393 8.22 11.26 -22.35
CA ALA A 393 8.39 12.58 -22.92
C ALA A 393 7.79 12.61 -24.34
N GLY A 394 6.75 13.41 -24.53
CA GLY A 394 6.06 13.57 -25.80
C GLY A 394 4.60 13.95 -25.62
N ASN A 395 3.89 14.06 -26.74
CA ASN A 395 2.45 14.32 -26.73
C ASN A 395 1.69 13.01 -26.47
N MET A 396 1.67 12.60 -25.20
CA MET A 396 0.97 11.38 -24.79
C MET A 396 -0.54 11.61 -24.70
N PRO A 397 -1.37 10.65 -25.16
CA PRO A 397 -2.76 10.57 -24.76
C PRO A 397 -2.89 10.61 -23.23
N VAL A 398 -3.99 11.21 -22.76
CA VAL A 398 -4.30 11.27 -21.32
C VAL A 398 -4.35 9.86 -20.74
N ASN A 399 -3.78 9.68 -19.54
CA ASN A 399 -3.73 8.41 -18.78
C ASN A 399 -2.86 7.28 -19.36
N MET A 400 -2.16 7.47 -20.47
CA MET A 400 -1.36 6.38 -21.07
C MET A 400 -0.25 5.85 -20.14
N ASN A 401 0.24 6.64 -19.19
CA ASN A 401 1.12 6.14 -18.12
C ASN A 401 0.45 5.08 -17.24
N PHE A 402 -0.84 5.25 -16.92
CA PHE A 402 -1.63 4.24 -16.21
C PHE A 402 -1.96 3.05 -17.13
N ASP A 403 -2.27 3.28 -18.42
CA ASP A 403 -2.50 2.18 -19.37
C ASP A 403 -1.26 1.27 -19.49
N PHE A 404 -0.06 1.86 -19.51
CA PHE A 404 1.21 1.11 -19.48
C PHE A 404 1.40 0.38 -18.16
N ALA A 405 1.06 1.00 -17.03
CA ALA A 405 1.12 0.34 -15.73
C ALA A 405 0.14 -0.84 -15.65
N ASP A 406 -1.06 -0.72 -16.22
CA ASP A 406 -2.05 -1.79 -16.28
C ASP A 406 -1.58 -2.94 -17.18
N ALA A 407 -0.94 -2.65 -18.31
CA ALA A 407 -0.34 -3.67 -19.17
C ALA A 407 0.83 -4.40 -18.46
N MET A 408 1.73 -3.65 -17.82
CA MET A 408 2.84 -4.22 -17.03
C MET A 408 2.32 -5.06 -15.86
N GLY A 409 1.41 -4.50 -15.06
CA GLY A 409 0.82 -5.15 -13.89
C GLY A 409 -0.01 -6.37 -14.26
N GLY A 410 -0.81 -6.29 -15.33
CA GLY A 410 -1.66 -7.39 -15.80
C GLY A 410 -0.89 -8.64 -16.24
N LEU A 411 0.34 -8.48 -16.73
CA LEU A 411 1.21 -9.60 -17.12
C LEU A 411 2.17 -10.01 -16.00
N LEU A 412 2.84 -9.06 -15.36
CA LEU A 412 3.91 -9.36 -14.39
C LEU A 412 3.36 -9.74 -13.01
N LEU A 413 2.32 -9.05 -12.51
CA LEU A 413 1.88 -9.23 -11.12
C LEU A 413 1.32 -10.65 -10.86
N PRO A 414 0.50 -11.26 -11.74
CA PRO A 414 0.11 -12.66 -11.58
C PRO A 414 1.29 -13.63 -11.60
N ALA A 415 2.29 -13.39 -12.46
CA ALA A 415 3.48 -14.22 -12.56
C ALA A 415 4.39 -14.10 -11.32
N ILE A 416 4.54 -12.89 -10.78
CA ILE A 416 5.26 -12.63 -9.52
C ILE A 416 4.55 -13.32 -8.36
N HIS A 417 3.23 -13.23 -8.29
CA HIS A 417 2.44 -13.90 -7.26
C HIS A 417 2.56 -15.43 -7.36
N ALA A 418 2.49 -15.98 -8.57
CA ALA A 418 2.68 -17.41 -8.80
C ALA A 418 4.11 -17.86 -8.43
N ALA A 419 5.14 -17.06 -8.71
CA ALA A 419 6.50 -17.32 -8.28
C ALA A 419 6.64 -17.34 -6.74
N ALA A 420 6.01 -16.38 -6.04
CA ALA A 420 5.98 -16.38 -4.58
C ALA A 420 5.34 -17.66 -4.02
N ARG A 421 4.26 -18.13 -4.66
CA ARG A 421 3.59 -19.38 -4.31
C ARG A 421 4.46 -20.61 -4.58
N GLU A 422 5.16 -20.68 -5.72
CA GLU A 422 6.06 -21.79 -6.06
C GLU A 422 7.25 -21.86 -5.09
N GLN A 423 7.89 -20.73 -4.79
CA GLN A 423 8.97 -20.66 -3.81
C GLN A 423 8.49 -21.04 -2.40
N ALA A 424 7.28 -20.60 -2.01
CA ALA A 424 6.66 -21.02 -0.77
C ALA A 424 6.38 -22.53 -0.75
N ARG A 425 5.98 -23.11 -1.88
CA ARG A 425 5.77 -24.56 -2.02
C ARG A 425 7.09 -25.32 -1.77
N GLU A 426 8.16 -24.91 -2.44
CA GLU A 426 9.49 -25.53 -2.30
C GLU A 426 10.02 -25.43 -0.86
N ALA A 427 9.89 -24.26 -0.25
CA ALA A 427 10.41 -24.02 1.09
C ALA A 427 9.62 -24.75 2.19
N TYR A 428 8.28 -24.69 2.17
CA TYR A 428 7.47 -25.02 3.35
C TYR A 428 6.61 -26.29 3.24
N VAL A 429 6.35 -26.82 2.04
CA VAL A 429 5.50 -28.02 1.91
C VAL A 429 6.20 -29.23 2.50
N GLY A 430 5.47 -29.99 3.32
CA GLY A 430 5.97 -31.23 3.90
C GLY A 430 5.19 -31.67 5.13
N THR A 431 5.57 -32.85 5.62
CA THR A 431 5.12 -33.38 6.90
C THR A 431 6.18 -33.15 7.97
N TYR A 432 5.79 -32.49 9.04
CA TYR A 432 6.62 -32.17 10.19
C TYR A 432 6.17 -33.01 11.39
N ARG A 433 7.10 -33.69 12.06
CA ARG A 433 6.78 -34.59 13.18
C ARG A 433 7.65 -34.29 14.39
N ALA A 434 7.10 -34.53 15.58
CA ALA A 434 7.88 -34.49 16.80
C ALA A 434 8.88 -35.67 16.82
N SER A 435 10.03 -35.47 17.47
CA SER A 435 10.95 -36.56 17.73
C SER A 435 10.46 -37.44 18.89
N GLY A 436 10.85 -38.72 18.87
CA GLY A 436 10.52 -39.68 19.93
C GLY A 436 9.08 -40.18 19.87
N SER A 437 8.44 -40.36 21.03
CA SER A 437 7.11 -40.97 21.16
C SER A 437 5.95 -39.96 21.19
N LEU A 438 6.22 -38.67 21.05
CA LEU A 438 5.17 -37.64 21.07
C LEU A 438 4.37 -37.70 19.76
N ASN A 439 3.08 -38.03 19.84
CA ASN A 439 2.19 -38.10 18.68
C ASN A 439 1.75 -36.68 18.23
N SER A 440 2.69 -35.90 17.70
CA SER A 440 2.44 -34.56 17.19
C SER A 440 2.92 -34.45 15.74
N THR A 441 2.09 -33.86 14.88
CA THR A 441 2.36 -33.74 13.44
C THR A 441 1.69 -32.50 12.88
N VAL A 442 2.38 -31.78 12.00
CA VAL A 442 1.82 -30.72 11.16
C VAL A 442 2.09 -31.07 9.70
N VAL A 443 1.07 -31.03 8.85
CA VAL A 443 1.22 -31.22 7.40
C VAL A 443 0.90 -29.90 6.73
N ILE A 444 1.87 -29.38 5.97
CA ILE A 444 1.76 -28.13 5.23
C ILE A 444 1.66 -28.43 3.74
N SER A 445 0.69 -27.81 3.07
CA SER A 445 0.56 -27.81 1.62
C SER A 445 0.30 -26.39 1.09
N VAL A 446 0.22 -26.25 -0.23
CA VAL A 446 -0.07 -24.99 -0.93
C VAL A 446 -1.06 -25.30 -2.05
N ASP A 447 -2.11 -24.49 -2.19
CA ASP A 447 -3.11 -24.54 -3.26
C ASP A 447 -3.31 -23.12 -3.86
N ASP A 448 -4.44 -22.86 -4.52
CA ASP A 448 -4.70 -21.57 -5.18
C ASP A 448 -5.21 -20.46 -4.25
N GLU A 449 -5.51 -20.77 -2.98
CA GLU A 449 -5.90 -19.76 -2.00
C GLU A 449 -4.68 -19.09 -1.35
N PRO A 450 -4.81 -17.88 -0.77
CA PRO A 450 -3.71 -17.23 -0.08
C PRO A 450 -3.35 -17.92 1.25
N GLY A 451 -2.05 -17.92 1.58
CA GLY A 451 -1.51 -18.52 2.80
C GLY A 451 -1.15 -20.00 2.65
N LEU A 452 -0.18 -20.47 3.44
CA LEU A 452 0.17 -21.89 3.50
C LEU A 452 -0.98 -22.67 4.13
N LYS A 453 -1.42 -23.76 3.51
CA LYS A 453 -2.48 -24.61 4.05
C LYS A 453 -1.92 -25.52 5.13
N VAL A 454 -2.61 -25.59 6.27
CA VAL A 454 -2.37 -26.64 7.27
C VAL A 454 -3.40 -27.74 7.04
N GLU A 455 -3.01 -28.83 6.39
CA GLU A 455 -3.90 -29.96 6.08
C GLU A 455 -4.21 -30.82 7.29
N ARG A 456 -3.25 -30.90 8.21
CA ARG A 456 -3.37 -31.69 9.43
C ARG A 456 -2.55 -31.06 10.53
N TRP A 457 -3.13 -30.95 11.72
CA TRP A 457 -2.45 -30.43 12.89
C TRP A 457 -2.80 -31.26 14.13
N ILE A 458 -1.94 -32.22 14.46
CA ILE A 458 -2.09 -33.10 15.62
C ILE A 458 -1.11 -32.68 16.71
N SER A 459 -1.59 -32.60 17.95
CA SER A 459 -0.77 -32.43 19.15
C SER A 459 -1.09 -33.50 20.17
N ASN A 460 -0.13 -34.39 20.43
CA ASN A 460 -0.28 -35.55 21.30
C ASN A 460 -1.59 -36.33 21.09
N GLY A 461 -1.93 -36.62 19.83
CA GLY A 461 -3.16 -37.31 19.43
C GLY A 461 -4.44 -36.45 19.35
N THR A 462 -4.38 -35.16 19.69
CA THR A 462 -5.51 -34.23 19.60
C THR A 462 -5.47 -33.45 18.29
N ASP A 463 -6.59 -33.34 17.57
CA ASP A 463 -6.72 -32.46 16.40
C ASP A 463 -6.86 -30.99 16.83
N MET A 464 -5.79 -30.23 16.61
CA MET A 464 -5.70 -28.83 17.02
C MET A 464 -6.37 -27.88 16.04
N ALA A 465 -6.65 -28.29 14.80
CA ALA A 465 -7.43 -27.48 13.87
C ALA A 465 -8.90 -27.41 14.33
N GLU A 466 -9.48 -28.55 14.73
CA GLU A 466 -10.83 -28.64 15.28
C GLU A 466 -10.95 -27.90 16.63
N VAL A 467 -9.99 -28.13 17.54
CA VAL A 467 -9.93 -27.42 18.83
C VAL A 467 -9.80 -25.92 18.61
N GLY A 468 -8.92 -25.50 17.69
CA GLY A 468 -8.72 -24.10 17.33
C GLY A 468 -10.01 -23.45 16.85
N ALA A 469 -10.68 -24.03 15.84
CA ALA A 469 -11.91 -23.49 15.29
C ALA A 469 -13.01 -23.35 16.35
N ARG A 470 -13.22 -24.38 17.19
CA ARG A 470 -14.17 -24.30 18.31
C ARG A 470 -13.85 -23.19 19.30
N LEU A 471 -12.58 -23.03 19.65
CA LEU A 471 -12.14 -21.97 20.54
C LEU A 471 -12.38 -20.59 19.90
N TYR A 472 -11.96 -20.35 18.66
CA TYR A 472 -12.14 -19.04 18.02
C TYR A 472 -13.62 -18.68 17.84
N MET A 473 -14.45 -19.62 17.42
CA MET A 473 -15.89 -19.42 17.23
C MET A 473 -16.71 -19.47 18.52
N SER A 474 -16.11 -19.87 19.65
CA SER A 474 -16.79 -20.08 20.92
C SER A 474 -17.98 -21.06 20.81
N THR A 475 -17.79 -22.17 20.08
CA THR A 475 -18.82 -23.19 19.83
C THR A 475 -18.41 -24.56 20.37
N THR A 476 -19.40 -25.36 20.74
CA THR A 476 -19.25 -26.79 21.07
C THR A 476 -19.75 -27.70 19.97
N GLY A 477 -20.33 -27.12 18.91
CA GLY A 477 -20.87 -27.85 17.76
C GLY A 477 -19.81 -28.44 16.83
N PRO A 478 -20.26 -29.13 15.76
CA PRO A 478 -19.38 -29.52 14.67
C PRO A 478 -18.80 -28.28 13.98
N VAL A 479 -17.57 -28.40 13.51
CA VAL A 479 -16.85 -27.37 12.73
C VAL A 479 -16.11 -28.07 11.60
N VAL A 480 -15.93 -27.38 10.48
CA VAL A 480 -15.08 -27.81 9.36
C VAL A 480 -13.89 -26.86 9.30
N PRO A 481 -12.78 -27.15 10.00
CA PRO A 481 -11.73 -26.17 10.19
C PRO A 481 -10.94 -25.91 8.90
N ARG A 482 -10.75 -24.64 8.55
CA ARG A 482 -9.76 -24.18 7.57
C ARG A 482 -8.67 -23.41 8.28
N VAL A 483 -7.42 -23.84 8.10
CA VAL A 483 -6.26 -23.21 8.74
C VAL A 483 -5.24 -22.78 7.68
N ARG A 484 -4.93 -21.48 7.66
CA ARG A 484 -4.01 -20.85 6.71
C ARG A 484 -2.95 -20.04 7.43
N LEU A 485 -1.68 -20.20 7.06
CA LEU A 485 -0.56 -19.48 7.66
C LEU A 485 -0.09 -18.33 6.76
N PHE A 486 0.01 -17.14 7.34
CA PHE A 486 0.45 -15.92 6.67
C PHE A 486 1.76 -15.40 7.30
N PRO A 487 2.71 -14.92 6.49
CA PRO A 487 3.95 -14.35 7.01
C PRO A 487 3.67 -13.09 7.84
N THR A 488 4.36 -12.96 8.99
CA THR A 488 4.23 -11.78 9.86
C THR A 488 5.21 -10.65 9.53
N GLY A 489 6.24 -10.96 8.72
CA GLY A 489 7.39 -10.09 8.51
C GLY A 489 8.42 -10.13 9.66
N LEU A 490 8.19 -10.91 10.72
CA LEU A 490 9.17 -11.09 11.79
C LEU A 490 10.15 -12.20 11.44
N GLU A 491 11.45 -11.86 11.41
CA GLU A 491 12.52 -12.81 11.23
C GLU A 491 13.68 -12.63 12.22
N THR A 492 14.47 -13.68 12.39
CA THR A 492 15.74 -13.66 13.10
C THR A 492 16.77 -14.45 12.30
N LYS A 493 17.89 -13.81 11.96
CA LYS A 493 19.03 -14.50 11.32
C LYS A 493 19.69 -15.41 12.36
N LEU A 494 20.00 -16.64 11.95
CA LEU A 494 20.66 -17.64 12.78
C LEU A 494 22.15 -17.73 12.42
N GLU A 495 22.96 -18.20 13.38
CA GLU A 495 24.34 -18.58 13.09
C GLU A 495 24.36 -19.74 12.07
N GLY A 496 25.20 -19.64 11.04
CA GLY A 496 25.26 -20.63 9.95
C GLY A 496 24.34 -20.35 8.75
N GLY A 497 23.82 -19.13 8.60
CA GLY A 497 23.13 -18.68 7.38
C GLY A 497 21.64 -19.01 7.31
N GLY A 498 21.10 -19.78 8.25
CA GLY A 498 19.66 -20.04 8.38
C GLY A 498 18.88 -18.85 8.98
N ARG A 499 17.55 -19.00 9.05
CA ARG A 499 16.66 -17.98 9.62
C ARG A 499 15.47 -18.58 10.36
N LYS A 500 14.99 -17.88 11.38
CA LYS A 500 13.74 -18.16 12.09
C LYS A 500 12.69 -17.16 11.63
N VAL A 501 11.55 -17.63 11.13
CA VAL A 501 10.49 -16.77 10.57
C VAL A 501 9.14 -17.09 11.20
N ALA A 502 8.39 -16.05 11.59
CA ALA A 502 7.10 -16.23 12.23
C ALA A 502 5.93 -16.07 11.25
N PHE A 503 4.96 -16.96 11.41
CA PHE A 503 3.69 -16.98 10.68
C PHE A 503 2.52 -16.88 11.67
N LYS A 504 1.44 -16.27 11.19
CA LYS A 504 0.17 -16.15 11.89
C LYS A 504 -0.89 -16.97 11.17
N ALA A 505 -1.62 -17.79 11.92
CA ALA A 505 -2.71 -18.59 11.39
C ALA A 505 -4.02 -17.78 11.37
N THR A 506 -4.81 -17.95 10.31
CA THR A 506 -6.27 -17.81 10.41
C THR A 506 -6.84 -19.20 10.63
N ILE A 507 -7.82 -19.30 11.54
CA ILE A 507 -8.47 -20.55 11.92
C ILE A 507 -9.97 -20.31 11.80
N GLU A 508 -10.54 -20.80 10.72
CA GLU A 508 -11.91 -20.53 10.28
C GLU A 508 -12.75 -21.82 10.26
N ASP A 509 -14.06 -21.68 10.12
CA ASP A 509 -14.98 -22.79 9.87
C ASP A 509 -15.65 -22.63 8.52
N GLU A 510 -15.37 -23.56 7.62
CA GLU A 510 -15.88 -23.57 6.24
C GLU A 510 -17.40 -23.80 6.19
N SER A 511 -17.99 -24.37 7.24
CA SER A 511 -19.45 -24.53 7.32
C SER A 511 -20.19 -23.20 7.55
N GLY A 512 -19.46 -22.12 7.84
CA GLY A 512 -20.01 -20.78 7.95
C GLY A 512 -20.69 -20.32 6.66
N THR A 513 -21.78 -19.57 6.79
CA THR A 513 -22.49 -19.00 5.64
C THR A 513 -21.88 -17.66 5.23
N ALA A 514 -21.53 -17.52 3.96
CA ALA A 514 -21.09 -16.24 3.41
C ALA A 514 -22.20 -15.17 3.49
N ARG A 515 -21.77 -13.92 3.58
CA ARG A 515 -22.61 -12.73 3.72
C ARG A 515 -22.27 -11.69 2.64
N PRO A 516 -22.31 -12.06 1.34
CA PRO A 516 -22.03 -11.11 0.27
C PRO A 516 -23.07 -9.98 0.26
N GLY A 517 -22.61 -8.77 -0.04
CA GLY A 517 -23.49 -7.61 -0.23
C GLY A 517 -24.22 -7.13 1.03
N ARG A 518 -23.81 -7.56 2.23
CA ARG A 518 -24.34 -6.99 3.49
C ARG A 518 -23.74 -5.61 3.75
N LEU A 519 -24.56 -4.72 4.31
CA LEU A 519 -24.17 -3.32 4.53
C LEU A 519 -23.25 -3.11 5.74
N PHE A 520 -23.44 -3.89 6.81
CA PHE A 520 -22.76 -3.66 8.09
C PHE A 520 -21.92 -4.86 8.57
N SER A 521 -22.14 -6.06 8.03
CA SER A 521 -21.39 -7.26 8.40
C SER A 521 -20.34 -7.59 7.34
N THR A 522 -19.22 -8.14 7.78
CA THR A 522 -18.13 -8.64 6.91
C THR A 522 -17.95 -10.15 7.11
N ASP A 523 -17.61 -10.86 6.05
CA ASP A 523 -17.11 -12.24 6.14
C ASP A 523 -15.63 -12.29 6.47
N CYS A 524 -14.95 -11.13 6.43
CA CYS A 524 -13.52 -11.05 6.67
C CYS A 524 -13.18 -10.05 7.77
N ALA A 525 -12.86 -10.59 8.95
CA ALA A 525 -12.42 -9.86 10.13
C ALA A 525 -11.25 -10.55 10.85
N SER A 526 -10.34 -11.18 10.10
CA SER A 526 -9.17 -11.92 10.61
C SER A 526 -8.35 -11.10 11.63
N TRP A 527 -8.25 -9.78 11.43
CA TRP A 527 -7.56 -8.85 12.33
C TRP A 527 -8.09 -8.86 13.78
N LEU A 528 -9.37 -9.18 14.02
CA LEU A 528 -9.94 -9.32 15.37
C LEU A 528 -9.45 -10.60 16.06
N THR A 529 -9.15 -11.64 15.28
CA THR A 529 -8.79 -12.96 15.81
C THR A 529 -7.30 -13.11 16.07
N ALA A 530 -6.45 -12.27 15.46
CA ALA A 530 -5.00 -12.31 15.64
C ALA A 530 -4.60 -12.32 17.13
N ALA A 531 -3.95 -13.40 17.55
CA ALA A 531 -3.50 -13.59 18.93
C ALA A 531 -4.60 -13.58 20.01
N SER A 532 -5.88 -13.67 19.65
CA SER A 532 -7.00 -13.55 20.61
C SER A 532 -7.16 -14.78 21.52
N ARG A 533 -6.55 -15.92 21.17
CA ARG A 533 -6.48 -17.12 22.00
C ARG A 533 -5.05 -17.35 22.48
N GLY A 534 -4.76 -16.91 23.70
CA GLY A 534 -3.47 -17.11 24.37
C GLY A 534 -3.47 -18.28 25.36
N TRP A 535 -2.37 -19.03 25.40
CA TRP A 535 -2.08 -20.05 26.41
C TRP A 535 -0.67 -19.85 26.99
N ALA A 536 -0.59 -19.58 28.29
CA ALA A 536 0.68 -19.36 28.99
C ALA A 536 1.62 -18.37 28.25
N ALA A 537 1.11 -17.17 27.93
CA ALA A 537 1.80 -16.08 27.22
C ALA A 537 2.27 -16.41 25.79
N ARG A 538 1.69 -17.41 25.14
CA ARG A 538 1.89 -17.75 23.72
C ARG A 538 0.56 -17.78 22.99
N SER A 539 0.53 -17.35 21.74
CA SER A 539 -0.70 -17.33 20.96
C SER A 539 -0.91 -18.65 20.21
N LEU A 540 -2.14 -19.16 20.19
CA LEU A 540 -2.49 -20.45 19.58
C LEU A 540 -2.25 -20.45 18.07
N ASP A 541 -2.45 -19.31 17.44
CA ASP A 541 -2.33 -19.06 16.01
C ASP A 541 -0.89 -18.70 15.57
N GLU A 542 0.13 -18.84 16.41
CA GLU A 542 1.51 -18.53 16.04
C GLU A 542 2.31 -19.78 15.71
N PHE A 543 2.90 -19.79 14.51
CA PHE A 543 3.75 -20.84 13.99
C PHE A 543 5.11 -20.25 13.66
N VAL A 544 6.17 -20.88 14.10
CA VAL A 544 7.52 -20.41 13.78
C VAL A 544 8.29 -21.49 13.05
N PHE A 545 8.79 -21.14 11.86
CA PHE A 545 9.63 -22.01 11.06
C PHE A 545 11.10 -21.69 11.29
N VAL A 546 11.92 -22.73 11.30
CA VAL A 546 13.37 -22.61 11.15
C VAL A 546 13.71 -23.05 9.73
N LEU A 547 14.38 -22.17 8.99
CA LEU A 547 14.83 -22.38 7.63
C LEU A 547 16.34 -22.59 7.60
N GLY A 548 16.80 -23.51 6.74
CA GLY A 548 18.21 -23.73 6.43
C GLY A 548 18.82 -22.59 5.62
N GLU A 549 20.12 -22.70 5.35
CA GLU A 549 20.85 -21.78 4.47
C GLU A 549 20.30 -21.78 3.04
N ASP A 550 19.77 -22.92 2.59
CA ASP A 550 19.10 -23.10 1.30
C ASP A 550 17.68 -22.47 1.26
N GLY A 551 17.20 -21.91 2.37
CA GLY A 551 15.87 -21.35 2.51
C GLY A 551 14.76 -22.37 2.75
N GLY A 552 15.07 -23.68 2.74
CA GLY A 552 14.13 -24.75 2.99
C GLY A 552 13.78 -24.87 4.47
N ALA A 553 12.50 -25.10 4.79
CA ALA A 553 12.08 -25.28 6.18
C ALA A 553 12.59 -26.61 6.75
N ILE A 554 13.31 -26.53 7.87
CA ILE A 554 13.85 -27.67 8.61
C ILE A 554 12.86 -28.10 9.70
N SER A 555 12.21 -27.14 10.35
CA SER A 555 11.23 -27.40 11.41
C SER A 555 10.15 -26.33 11.48
N VAL A 556 9.06 -26.68 12.15
CA VAL A 556 7.98 -25.77 12.54
C VAL A 556 7.62 -25.98 14.01
N GLU A 557 7.35 -24.90 14.71
CA GLU A 557 6.88 -24.90 16.10
C GLU A 557 5.53 -24.18 16.17
N PRO A 558 4.41 -24.89 16.41
CA PRO A 558 3.19 -24.26 16.90
C PRO A 558 3.43 -23.74 18.33
N VAL A 559 3.61 -22.43 18.47
CA VAL A 559 4.30 -21.84 19.63
C VAL A 559 3.54 -22.05 20.95
N ALA A 560 2.21 -22.00 20.92
CA ALA A 560 1.40 -22.30 22.12
C ALA A 560 1.61 -23.72 22.66
N LEU A 561 1.88 -24.67 21.76
CA LEU A 561 2.03 -26.08 22.07
C LEU A 561 3.46 -26.46 22.46
N ARG A 562 4.44 -25.58 22.20
CA ARG A 562 5.86 -25.76 22.55
C ARG A 562 6.45 -27.08 22.03
N ALA A 563 5.97 -27.51 20.86
CA ALA A 563 6.39 -28.73 20.20
C ALA A 563 7.13 -28.37 18.92
N VAL A 564 8.45 -28.58 18.90
CA VAL A 564 9.25 -28.41 17.68
C VAL A 564 9.10 -29.68 16.84
N LEU A 565 8.65 -29.51 15.61
CA LEU A 565 8.38 -30.59 14.66
C LEU A 565 9.35 -30.49 13.49
N THR A 566 10.12 -31.53 13.21
CA THR A 566 11.12 -31.54 12.13
C THR A 566 10.54 -32.09 10.83
N LYS A 567 10.90 -31.48 9.71
CA LYS A 567 10.47 -31.88 8.37
C LYS A 567 11.05 -33.25 8.04
N GLY A 568 10.21 -34.19 7.60
CA GLY A 568 10.67 -35.51 7.16
C GLY A 568 11.09 -36.48 8.28
N ALA A 569 10.93 -36.15 9.56
CA ALA A 569 11.23 -37.07 10.65
C ALA A 569 10.16 -38.17 10.78
N GLY A 570 10.24 -39.18 9.93
CA GLY A 570 9.60 -40.49 10.09
C GLY A 570 10.65 -41.54 9.73
N GLY A 571 11.12 -42.28 10.72
CA GLY A 571 12.23 -43.21 10.59
C GLY A 571 12.01 -44.33 9.57
N GLU A 572 13.15 -44.87 9.14
CA GLU A 572 13.30 -46.19 8.54
C GLU A 572 12.29 -47.18 9.11
N VAL A 573 11.39 -47.66 8.24
CA VAL A 573 10.77 -48.96 8.45
C VAL A 573 11.74 -49.96 7.83
N ASP A 574 12.35 -50.75 8.71
CA ASP A 574 13.12 -51.95 8.40
C ASP A 574 12.33 -52.87 7.45
N GLY A 575 12.98 -53.29 6.38
CA GLY A 575 12.44 -54.12 5.30
C GLY A 575 13.38 -54.02 4.10
N GLY A 576 14.37 -54.89 3.96
CA GLY A 576 14.14 -56.28 3.60
C GLY A 576 14.16 -56.37 2.08
N ASP A 577 15.22 -56.96 1.53
CA ASP A 577 15.42 -57.22 0.10
C ASP A 577 14.14 -57.77 -0.57
N GLY A 578 13.82 -57.30 -1.78
CA GLY A 578 12.81 -57.98 -2.60
C GLY A 578 12.16 -57.18 -3.71
N GLU A 579 12.79 -57.23 -4.89
CA GLU A 579 12.19 -57.35 -6.23
C GLU A 579 11.29 -56.26 -6.85
N SER A 580 11.63 -56.05 -8.12
CA SER A 580 10.98 -55.30 -9.19
C SER A 580 9.65 -55.88 -9.66
N GLY A 581 8.74 -55.00 -10.08
CA GLY A 581 7.52 -55.27 -10.86
C GLY A 581 6.39 -54.38 -10.33
N GLU A 582 5.44 -53.85 -11.09
CA GLU A 582 5.08 -53.85 -12.50
C GLU A 582 4.01 -52.74 -12.61
N VAL A 583 3.96 -52.01 -13.73
CA VAL A 583 2.97 -50.95 -13.94
C VAL A 583 1.61 -51.58 -14.22
N VAL A 584 0.60 -51.24 -13.43
CA VAL A 584 -0.81 -51.64 -13.66
C VAL A 584 -1.64 -50.37 -13.85
N ASP A 585 -2.25 -50.25 -15.03
CA ASP A 585 -3.24 -49.23 -15.39
C ASP A 585 -4.52 -49.35 -14.54
N PRO A 586 -5.24 -48.25 -14.27
CA PRO A 586 -6.50 -48.28 -13.53
C PRO A 586 -7.70 -48.69 -14.42
N GLU A 587 -8.52 -49.62 -13.92
CA GLU A 587 -9.85 -49.95 -14.45
C GLU A 587 -10.91 -48.86 -14.10
N PRO A 588 -12.01 -48.74 -14.88
CA PRO A 588 -12.94 -47.61 -14.83
C PRO A 588 -14.03 -47.73 -13.74
N GLU A 589 -14.56 -46.58 -13.34
CA GLU A 589 -15.60 -46.40 -12.32
C GLU A 589 -16.95 -47.08 -12.69
N PRO A 590 -17.71 -47.61 -11.69
CA PRO A 590 -19.04 -48.14 -11.92
C PRO A 590 -20.15 -47.07 -11.84
N GLU A 591 -21.16 -47.24 -12.70
CA GLU A 591 -22.36 -46.40 -12.86
C GLU A 591 -23.26 -46.30 -11.62
N GLU A 592 -23.88 -45.12 -11.44
CA GLU A 592 -24.86 -44.79 -10.40
C GLU A 592 -26.21 -45.53 -10.59
N PRO A 593 -26.88 -46.01 -9.52
CA PRO A 593 -28.25 -46.48 -9.61
C PRO A 593 -29.29 -45.40 -9.25
N GLU A 594 -30.39 -45.43 -10.00
CA GLU A 594 -31.58 -44.56 -9.97
C GLU A 594 -32.30 -44.50 -8.60
N GLU A 595 -32.86 -43.32 -8.30
CA GLU A 595 -33.71 -43.00 -7.13
C GLU A 595 -35.06 -43.74 -7.14
N PRO A 596 -35.59 -44.14 -5.96
CA PRO A 596 -37.01 -44.44 -5.81
C PRO A 596 -37.78 -43.37 -5.03
N GLU A 597 -39.02 -43.16 -5.50
CA GLU A 597 -40.06 -42.21 -5.09
C GLU A 597 -40.48 -42.28 -3.59
N GLU A 598 -40.82 -41.11 -3.04
CA GLU A 598 -41.45 -40.93 -1.72
C GLU A 598 -42.90 -41.45 -1.64
N PRO A 599 -43.39 -41.73 -0.42
CA PRO A 599 -44.76 -41.31 -0.13
C PRO A 599 -44.97 -40.67 1.27
N GLU A 600 -45.68 -39.54 1.19
CA GLU A 600 -46.78 -39.00 2.01
C GLU A 600 -46.63 -38.83 3.55
N GLU A 601 -46.67 -37.56 3.95
CA GLU A 601 -46.97 -37.08 5.32
C GLU A 601 -48.44 -37.23 5.71
N PRO A 602 -48.74 -37.27 7.03
CA PRO A 602 -50.00 -36.77 7.56
C PRO A 602 -49.83 -35.50 8.41
N GLU A 603 -50.71 -34.54 8.14
CA GLU A 603 -50.87 -33.22 8.76
C GLU A 603 -51.67 -33.29 10.11
N PRO A 604 -51.97 -32.17 10.84
CA PRO A 604 -51.38 -31.85 12.14
C PRO A 604 -52.39 -31.85 13.31
N THR A 605 -51.91 -31.67 14.55
CA THR A 605 -52.76 -31.36 15.72
C THR A 605 -52.36 -30.07 16.41
N ALA A 606 -53.38 -29.25 16.65
CA ALA A 606 -53.35 -27.92 17.27
C ALA A 606 -53.34 -27.94 18.81
N GLY A 607 -53.01 -26.77 19.39
CA GLY A 607 -53.19 -26.38 20.79
C GLY A 607 -51.93 -25.72 21.34
N GLY A 608 -51.94 -24.57 22.01
CA GLY A 608 -52.99 -23.69 22.51
C GLY A 608 -52.30 -22.55 23.29
N ASP A 609 -53.01 -21.45 23.47
CA ASP A 609 -52.60 -20.21 24.13
C ASP A 609 -52.14 -20.37 25.59
N GLU A 610 -51.34 -19.43 26.11
CA GLU A 610 -51.72 -18.63 27.30
C GLU A 610 -50.73 -17.50 27.64
N GLU A 611 -51.31 -16.43 28.20
CA GLU A 611 -50.76 -15.12 28.58
C GLU A 611 -49.98 -15.10 29.91
N GLY A 612 -49.29 -13.98 30.15
CA GLY A 612 -48.92 -13.45 31.47
C GLY A 612 -47.49 -12.87 31.48
N GLY A 613 -47.18 -11.62 31.83
CA GLY A 613 -47.86 -10.60 32.61
C GLY A 613 -46.98 -10.17 33.80
N VAL A 614 -46.69 -8.85 33.90
CA VAL A 614 -46.25 -8.08 35.10
C VAL A 614 -44.78 -8.24 35.53
N GLY A 615 -43.99 -7.22 35.90
CA GLY A 615 -44.21 -5.77 36.04
C GLY A 615 -43.08 -5.10 36.87
N GLY A 616 -43.16 -3.75 37.00
CA GLY A 616 -42.52 -2.86 37.99
C GLY A 616 -40.99 -2.68 37.93
N GLY A 617 -40.39 -1.51 38.14
CA GLY A 617 -40.84 -0.18 38.54
C GLY A 617 -39.64 0.62 39.11
N ASP A 618 -39.63 1.94 38.83
CA ASP A 618 -39.06 3.08 39.60
C ASP A 618 -37.54 3.11 39.95
N GLY A 619 -36.81 4.24 39.92
CA GLY A 619 -37.12 5.65 39.70
C GLY A 619 -35.88 6.54 39.97
N GLU A 620 -35.96 7.81 39.52
CA GLU A 620 -35.33 9.06 40.02
C GLU A 620 -33.80 9.13 40.29
N SER A 621 -33.07 10.26 40.26
CA SER A 621 -33.17 11.66 39.84
C SER A 621 -31.81 12.31 40.23
N GLY A 622 -31.43 13.46 39.66
CA GLY A 622 -30.44 14.36 40.31
C GLY A 622 -29.42 15.06 39.40
N GLU A 623 -29.68 16.34 39.11
CA GLU A 623 -28.69 17.36 38.68
C GLU A 623 -27.78 17.83 39.84
N VAL A 624 -26.61 18.43 39.51
CA VAL A 624 -26.15 19.79 39.91
C VAL A 624 -24.60 19.92 39.97
N ALA A 625 -24.09 20.84 39.12
CA ALA A 625 -23.04 21.88 39.24
C ALA A 625 -21.56 21.65 39.66
N ASP A 626 -20.73 22.50 39.02
CA ASP A 626 -19.28 22.79 39.07
C ASP A 626 -18.62 23.03 40.45
N PRO A 627 -17.27 23.07 40.49
CA PRO A 627 -16.63 24.40 40.62
C PRO A 627 -15.30 24.60 39.82
N GLU A 628 -15.02 25.88 39.51
CA GLU A 628 -13.70 26.44 39.11
C GLU A 628 -12.60 26.21 40.16
N PRO A 629 -11.31 26.41 39.81
CA PRO A 629 -10.64 27.60 40.37
C PRO A 629 -9.52 28.27 39.53
N ALA A 630 -9.50 29.60 39.63
CA ALA A 630 -8.39 30.53 39.94
C ALA A 630 -7.06 30.57 39.15
N GLU A 631 -6.74 31.78 38.68
CA GLU A 631 -5.42 32.28 38.21
C GLU A 631 -4.36 32.36 39.33
N PRO A 632 -3.05 32.43 38.96
CA PRO A 632 -2.34 33.71 39.16
C PRO A 632 -1.28 34.08 38.09
N GLU A 633 -1.11 35.39 37.85
CA GLU A 633 0.07 36.04 37.22
C GLU A 633 1.12 36.50 38.29
N PRO A 634 2.28 37.12 37.95
CA PRO A 634 3.32 36.74 36.99
C PRO A 634 4.74 36.84 37.62
N SER A 635 5.80 36.31 36.99
CA SER A 635 7.17 36.75 37.30
C SER A 635 8.12 36.68 36.11
N ALA A 636 8.78 37.80 35.86
CA ALA A 636 9.79 38.04 34.85
C ALA A 636 11.12 37.29 35.09
N GLY A 637 11.84 36.99 34.01
CA GLY A 637 13.25 36.59 34.06
C GLY A 637 13.74 36.03 32.72
N GLY A 638 14.43 36.85 31.93
CA GLY A 638 14.99 36.45 30.63
C GLY A 638 16.23 35.56 30.73
N GLY A 639 16.64 35.04 29.57
CA GLY A 639 18.00 34.54 29.35
C GLY A 639 18.11 33.17 28.68
N VAL A 640 18.29 33.20 27.35
CA VAL A 640 19.22 32.38 26.54
C VAL A 640 19.49 30.94 26.99
N ILE A 641 19.00 29.94 26.25
CA ILE A 641 19.62 28.60 26.21
C ILE A 641 19.66 28.05 24.78
N SER A 642 20.87 28.04 24.23
CA SER A 642 21.31 27.19 23.13
C SER A 642 21.50 25.73 23.59
N ALA A 643 21.26 24.79 22.68
CA ALA A 643 21.82 23.43 22.65
C ALA A 643 21.66 22.57 23.92
N ARG A 644 20.51 21.88 24.05
CA ARG A 644 20.41 20.63 24.84
C ARG A 644 19.13 19.85 24.52
N ALA A 645 19.11 19.20 23.35
CA ALA A 645 18.16 18.13 23.04
C ALA A 645 18.94 16.88 22.57
N ARG A 646 19.78 16.33 23.45
CA ARG A 646 20.26 14.95 23.37
C ARG A 646 20.31 14.38 24.80
N ALA A 647 19.65 13.24 24.95
CA ALA A 647 19.56 12.38 26.14
C ALA A 647 18.63 12.85 27.27
N ARG A 648 17.42 12.25 27.31
CA ARG A 648 16.80 11.65 28.51
C ARG A 648 15.47 11.00 28.15
N TYR A 649 15.45 9.67 27.96
CA TYR A 649 14.30 8.83 28.30
C TYR A 649 14.80 7.42 28.68
N GLN A 650 15.14 7.28 29.97
CA GLN A 650 15.07 6.03 30.71
C GLN A 650 14.37 6.36 32.04
N ARG A 651 13.45 5.49 32.45
CA ARG A 651 12.42 5.62 33.53
C ARG A 651 11.20 6.38 33.02
N TRP A 652 10.07 5.74 32.80
CA TRP A 652 9.15 5.20 33.82
C TRP A 652 8.07 4.35 33.12
N GLY A 653 7.63 3.30 33.83
CA GLY A 653 6.28 2.70 33.70
C GLY A 653 6.07 1.73 32.56
#